data_AF-A0A8S9T6G9-F1
#
_entry.id   AF-A0A8S9T6G9-F1
#
_cell.length_a   1.000
_cell.length_b   1.000
_cell.length_c   1.000
_cell.angle_alpha   90.00
_cell.angle_beta   90.00
_cell.angle_gamma   90.00
#
_symmetry.space_group_name_H-M   'P 1'
#
loop_
_entity.id
_entity.type
_entity.pdbx_description
1 polymer ?
#
loop_
_entity_poly.entity_id
_entity_poly.type
_entity_poly.pdbx_seq_one_letter_code
_entity_poly.pdbx_strand_id
1 'polypeptide(L)'
;MGYEQINHRFLAFSIWISALLMLSVQGCYLNIYTPAAFALQQSSKLSSEQLQKLAQAITVGIVSGERGGSGIILQKEGDLYTVLTSQHVVDVGKAHVIYTNDGQSYRAELVKGIDYNHQDLVLLQFRANKQYIVAPIGNSLTLKEGDEVFSAGFPFESNSFVAKQLVFRMGRVSLLLGRPLKGGYRVGYTNEVDKGMSGGPMLDSAGKVIGINGIHAQPLWGDPYVYEDGSQPNDALRDRMRKSSWGVPIETLARLEPPIIPPEVLQAQPLAAREITKPIPPAASLVDNIAKEITVQIAWENSHGSGVIAAKEGNKYYVLTAGHVVRGRNELKVVTHDGKQYSVDTTTVKTWPGTDLALLQFISNNTYQVGVLGNYDLGNEDRVVFVSGTPVSSQSAEPPTRQFNAGLLYGGGIDRVKDARSFAFGYDLVYTNSTAKGMSGSPVLDSLGRVIGIHTAAEGEPTLIKQKTGEEREIQLGYSLGVPIRTFLALVQQDKKQIYFKIQTSLPPRLSAPQLDEIITSAFNIEPPGTVADEFDWLSYGNKLLRLQKYEKAADAFDKAIRTKPNFYQAWYAKGRAQRLQRKYKEALVSFNQATSYNSTYDPAWRELGDTLFALNRYEEARQALEKVVELKPDEFMAYRGLCSVLAELGNYAQAIKACDRAIKINPQPLQYILRGEIHRNMGDTQEAIKDFDTALNLQPDNPFAYRQQGVARSQEGNYQGALADLNKAISLQSDNAYAYVERGVVYAQMGNRLAFVEDFNKALHLEPDSASIYSKRGLARYYLQDFKGAIEDYTTAIGFAPESAYIYYKKLGDVRTAQKDFAAAGENYTEAIRLQPNYTPAYVGRGIVRARVGNQQGMLEDFNQALSQQPDNAWLYSYRGDARFIVKDFQGGMEDYQKAIAMFPQLGYLYYTLRGNARQEQKDYKGAIADYNEALRLKPNFALAYNNRGLARVAWDEKDAISSVPSGLYINPKEPVETNKDYERAINDFTEAIHHKPDFALAYNNRGFARYIQKDYEGALADYNQAIRLHPKNALLYISRAFVRYARKDDKGAIEDFNQAVRLKPELVEAYKNQGFARPLQKN
;
A
#
# COMPACT_ATOMS: atom_id res chain seq x y z
N MET A 1 -48.93 -4.05 24.02
CA MET A 1 -48.19 -5.29 24.36
C MET A 1 -47.48 -5.94 23.16
N GLY A 2 -47.57 -5.44 21.93
CA GLY A 2 -46.86 -6.01 20.76
C GLY A 2 -45.39 -5.61 20.59
N TYR A 3 -44.81 -4.82 21.51
CA TYR A 3 -43.45 -4.26 21.38
C TYR A 3 -42.35 -5.02 22.16
N GLU A 4 -42.69 -5.80 23.20
CA GLU A 4 -41.69 -6.57 23.97
C GLU A 4 -41.40 -7.97 23.39
N GLN A 5 -42.30 -8.55 22.59
CA GLN A 5 -42.05 -9.85 21.92
C GLN A 5 -41.06 -9.77 20.74
N ILE A 6 -40.91 -8.60 20.11
CA ILE A 6 -39.93 -8.38 19.03
C ILE A 6 -38.49 -8.36 19.57
N ASN A 7 -38.30 -7.97 20.83
CA ASN A 7 -36.97 -7.94 21.44
C ASN A 7 -36.39 -9.33 21.72
N HIS A 8 -37.21 -10.38 21.80
CA HIS A 8 -36.75 -11.74 22.10
C HIS A 8 -36.44 -12.60 20.86
N ARG A 9 -36.80 -12.16 19.64
CA ARG A 9 -36.46 -12.89 18.40
C ARG A 9 -35.05 -12.61 17.84
N PHE A 10 -34.32 -11.65 18.41
CA PHE A 10 -32.94 -11.33 18.00
C PHE A 10 -31.92 -11.36 19.15
N LEU A 11 -32.33 -11.75 20.36
CA LEU A 11 -31.48 -11.73 21.56
C LEU A 11 -30.97 -13.14 21.94
N ALA A 12 -30.62 -13.96 20.94
CA ALA A 12 -30.01 -15.27 21.14
C ALA A 12 -28.54 -15.33 20.66
N PHE A 13 -27.85 -14.19 20.56
CA PHE A 13 -26.43 -14.17 20.17
C PHE A 13 -25.50 -13.26 20.98
N SER A 14 -25.94 -12.60 22.06
CA SER A 14 -25.02 -11.69 22.77
C SER A 14 -25.46 -11.36 24.20
N ILE A 15 -24.74 -11.93 25.19
CA ILE A 15 -23.99 -11.21 26.25
C ILE A 15 -23.80 -12.07 27.52
N TRP A 16 -22.53 -12.45 27.76
CA TRP A 16 -21.80 -12.53 29.03
C TRP A 16 -20.62 -11.55 28.78
N ILE A 17 -20.38 -10.42 29.47
CA ILE A 17 -19.87 -10.19 30.83
C ILE A 17 -19.72 -8.65 30.96
N SER A 18 -19.90 -8.07 32.16
CA SER A 18 -19.09 -6.92 32.60
C SER A 18 -19.34 -6.57 34.08
N ALA A 19 -18.26 -6.60 34.86
CA ALA A 19 -18.04 -5.72 36.01
C ALA A 19 -16.53 -5.50 36.20
N LEU A 20 -16.15 -4.23 36.16
CA LEU A 20 -14.83 -3.58 36.29
C LEU A 20 -14.92 -2.77 37.61
N LEU A 21 -13.95 -2.71 38.52
CA LEU A 21 -12.81 -1.78 38.57
C LEU A 21 -12.23 -1.80 40.00
N MET A 22 -10.93 -1.54 40.15
CA MET A 22 -10.36 -0.48 41.04
C MET A 22 -8.85 -0.34 40.80
N LEU A 23 -8.36 0.90 40.71
CA LEU A 23 -6.94 1.29 40.64
C LEU A 23 -6.64 2.33 41.74
N SER A 24 -5.41 2.31 42.24
CA SER A 24 -4.61 3.44 42.77
C SER A 24 -3.14 3.11 42.44
N VAL A 25 -2.18 4.02 42.22
CA VAL A 25 -1.59 5.06 43.10
C VAL A 25 -0.73 6.04 42.25
N GLN A 26 -0.44 7.21 42.83
CA GLN A 26 0.32 8.40 42.39
C GLN A 26 1.87 8.26 42.25
N GLY A 27 2.51 9.29 41.66
CA GLY A 27 3.89 9.76 41.93
C GLY A 27 4.65 10.13 40.64
N CYS A 28 4.96 11.39 40.27
CA CYS A 28 5.85 12.44 40.82
C CYS A 28 6.89 12.85 39.74
N TYR A 29 7.17 14.15 39.64
CA TYR A 29 8.06 14.83 38.68
C TYR A 29 9.55 14.75 39.08
N LEU A 30 10.48 14.93 38.13
CA LEU A 30 11.69 15.78 38.27
C LEU A 30 12.48 15.92 36.95
N ASN A 31 13.31 16.97 36.92
CA ASN A 31 13.82 17.68 35.75
C ASN A 31 15.37 17.72 35.78
N ILE A 32 15.99 17.67 34.58
CA ILE A 32 17.29 18.23 34.10
C ILE A 32 18.64 17.90 34.79
N TYR A 33 19.62 17.37 34.03
CA TYR A 33 20.86 18.02 33.54
C TYR A 33 21.99 17.01 33.21
N THR A 34 22.61 17.23 32.05
CA THR A 34 23.88 16.65 31.59
C THR A 34 25.08 17.41 32.17
N PRO A 35 26.27 16.78 32.17
CA PRO A 35 27.48 17.51 31.81
C PRO A 35 28.27 16.81 30.69
N ALA A 36 28.70 17.62 29.74
CA ALA A 36 29.64 17.28 28.69
C ALA A 36 31.09 17.28 29.22
N ALA A 37 31.93 16.39 28.68
CA ALA A 37 33.37 16.60 28.60
C ALA A 37 33.95 15.72 27.49
N PHE A 38 34.29 16.31 26.34
CA PHE A 38 35.49 15.94 25.58
C PHE A 38 35.86 17.09 24.61
N ALA A 39 36.91 17.82 25.00
CA ALA A 39 37.77 18.66 24.19
C ALA A 39 38.79 17.75 23.45
N LEU A 40 39.48 18.07 22.35
CA LEU A 40 39.62 19.25 21.48
C LEU A 40 40.44 18.75 20.27
N GLN A 41 40.02 19.08 19.05
CA GLN A 41 40.95 19.38 17.95
C GLN A 41 40.32 20.53 17.16
N GLN A 42 40.80 21.74 17.43
CA GLN A 42 40.24 23.01 16.99
C GLN A 42 40.68 23.34 15.55
N SER A 43 39.74 23.37 14.61
CA SER A 43 39.43 24.66 13.97
C SER A 43 38.37 25.29 14.86
N SER A 44 38.60 26.50 15.38
CA SER A 44 37.69 27.09 16.36
C SER A 44 36.38 27.48 15.68
N LYS A 45 35.37 26.60 15.78
CA LYS A 45 33.99 26.92 15.44
C LYS A 45 33.58 28.19 16.19
N LEU A 46 33.17 29.22 15.47
CA LEU A 46 32.71 30.47 16.05
C LEU A 46 31.30 30.28 16.64
N SER A 47 30.97 31.01 17.70
CA SER A 47 29.60 31.04 18.23
C SER A 47 28.66 31.74 17.24
N SER A 48 27.35 31.48 17.34
CA SER A 48 26.36 32.14 16.46
C SER A 48 26.42 33.67 16.57
N GLU A 49 26.69 34.22 17.76
CA GLU A 49 26.82 35.66 17.96
C GLU A 49 28.09 36.21 17.28
N GLN A 50 29.21 35.47 17.36
CA GLN A 50 30.45 35.84 16.67
C GLN A 50 30.28 35.80 15.15
N LEU A 51 29.60 34.78 14.62
CA LEU A 51 29.29 34.65 13.20
C LEU A 51 28.36 35.78 12.73
N GLN A 52 27.35 36.14 13.51
CA GLN A 52 26.46 37.25 13.19
C GLN A 52 27.21 38.58 13.16
N LYS A 53 28.07 38.86 14.15
CA LYS A 53 28.91 40.08 14.18
C LYS A 53 29.88 40.14 13.02
N LEU A 54 30.52 39.01 12.68
CA LEU A 54 31.41 38.91 11.53
C LEU A 54 30.65 39.15 10.23
N ALA A 55 29.51 38.47 10.04
CA ALA A 55 28.66 38.63 8.87
C ALA A 55 28.21 40.10 8.71
N GLN A 56 27.85 40.76 9.80
CA GLN A 56 27.51 42.19 9.78
C GLN A 56 28.71 43.09 9.44
N ALA A 57 29.93 42.69 9.79
CA ALA A 57 31.13 43.49 9.52
C ALA A 57 31.60 43.43 8.06
N ILE A 58 31.33 42.33 7.37
CA ILE A 58 31.82 42.07 6.00
C ILE A 58 30.76 42.31 4.92
N THR A 59 29.48 42.40 5.30
CA THR A 59 28.35 42.57 4.37
C THR A 59 27.98 44.04 4.21
N VAL A 60 27.72 44.47 2.98
CA VAL A 60 27.23 45.80 2.64
C VAL A 60 25.88 45.72 1.92
N GLY A 61 25.06 46.76 2.02
CA GLY A 61 23.88 46.94 1.18
C GLY A 61 24.26 47.63 -0.13
N ILE A 62 23.60 47.29 -1.23
CA ILE A 62 23.84 47.87 -2.56
C ILE A 62 22.52 48.39 -3.11
N VAL A 63 22.53 49.61 -3.62
CA VAL A 63 21.42 50.18 -4.40
C VAL A 63 21.97 50.61 -5.76
N SER A 64 21.33 50.16 -6.83
CA SER A 64 21.72 50.41 -8.21
C SER A 64 20.48 50.70 -9.06
N GLY A 65 20.18 51.98 -9.29
CA GLY A 65 18.93 52.39 -9.95
C GLY A 65 17.71 51.95 -9.12
N GLU A 66 16.83 51.15 -9.71
CA GLU A 66 15.65 50.58 -9.03
C GLU A 66 15.92 49.20 -8.41
N ARG A 67 17.14 48.67 -8.59
CA ARG A 67 17.57 47.38 -8.03
C ARG A 67 18.32 47.60 -6.73
N GLY A 68 18.24 46.60 -5.86
CA GLY A 68 18.95 46.60 -4.60
C GLY A 68 19.27 45.19 -4.15
N GLY A 69 20.37 45.06 -3.43
CA GLY A 69 20.93 43.79 -3.01
C GLY A 69 21.93 43.93 -1.87
N SER A 70 22.72 42.89 -1.68
CA SER A 70 23.80 42.83 -0.71
C SER A 70 25.15 42.60 -1.41
N GLY A 71 26.24 42.87 -0.73
CA GLY A 71 27.59 42.60 -1.22
C GLY A 71 28.56 42.21 -0.12
N ILE A 72 29.71 41.68 -0.51
CA ILE A 72 30.77 41.19 0.38
C ILE A 72 32.04 42.00 0.13
N ILE A 73 32.64 42.59 1.16
CA ILE A 73 33.94 43.27 1.04
C ILE A 73 35.03 42.21 0.92
N LEU A 74 35.61 42.03 -0.27
CA LEU A 74 36.60 40.97 -0.54
C LEU A 74 38.06 41.43 -0.43
N GLN A 75 38.34 42.67 -0.79
CA GLN A 75 39.71 43.17 -0.89
C GLN A 75 39.78 44.66 -0.55
N LYS A 76 41.00 45.08 -0.19
CA LYS A 76 41.33 46.45 0.10
C LYS A 76 42.73 46.79 -0.43
N GLU A 77 42.83 47.87 -1.20
CA GLU A 77 44.08 48.46 -1.69
C GLU A 77 44.12 49.95 -1.35
N GLY A 78 44.90 50.34 -0.34
CA GLY A 78 44.89 51.73 0.15
C GLY A 78 43.54 52.13 0.75
N ASP A 79 42.87 53.14 0.18
CA ASP A 79 41.51 53.57 0.53
C ASP A 79 40.42 52.95 -0.36
N LEU A 80 40.80 52.14 -1.36
CA LEU A 80 39.91 51.48 -2.30
C LEU A 80 39.48 50.10 -1.78
N TYR A 81 38.17 49.83 -1.76
CA TYR A 81 37.58 48.54 -1.39
C TYR A 81 36.88 47.92 -2.59
N THR A 82 37.09 46.60 -2.77
CA THR A 82 36.38 45.80 -3.78
C THR A 82 35.27 44.99 -3.11
N VAL A 83 34.06 45.12 -3.63
CA VAL A 83 32.85 44.46 -3.17
C VAL A 83 32.35 43.50 -4.24
N LEU A 84 32.08 42.27 -3.83
CA LEU A 84 31.44 41.25 -4.65
C LEU A 84 29.95 41.23 -4.44
N THR A 85 29.17 41.14 -5.51
CA THR A 85 27.72 40.96 -5.46
C THR A 85 27.25 40.13 -6.66
N SER A 86 25.95 39.81 -6.69
CA SER A 86 25.34 39.15 -7.84
C SER A 86 25.15 40.12 -9.00
N GLN A 87 25.32 39.67 -10.24
CA GLN A 87 25.17 40.51 -11.43
C GLN A 87 23.77 41.11 -11.53
N HIS A 88 22.73 40.35 -11.17
CA HIS A 88 21.34 40.83 -11.22
C HIS A 88 21.02 41.92 -10.18
N VAL A 89 21.88 42.17 -9.18
CA VAL A 89 21.73 43.27 -8.22
C VAL A 89 22.08 44.63 -8.86
N VAL A 90 22.87 44.62 -9.92
CA VAL A 90 23.38 45.82 -10.58
C VAL A 90 22.59 46.13 -11.86
N ASP A 91 22.41 47.41 -12.16
CA ASP A 91 21.77 47.91 -13.38
C ASP A 91 22.79 48.67 -14.22
N VAL A 92 23.08 48.17 -15.42
CA VAL A 92 24.19 48.65 -16.25
C VAL A 92 23.93 50.09 -16.68
N GLY A 93 24.87 51.00 -16.38
CA GLY A 93 24.78 52.41 -16.74
C GLY A 93 24.03 53.31 -15.74
N LYS A 94 23.61 52.78 -14.58
CA LYS A 94 23.06 53.57 -13.46
C LYS A 94 24.12 53.83 -12.38
N ALA A 95 23.83 54.77 -11.48
CA ALA A 95 24.68 55.01 -10.32
C ALA A 95 24.53 53.87 -9.31
N HIS A 96 25.65 53.41 -8.74
CA HIS A 96 25.70 52.39 -7.70
C HIS A 96 26.10 53.03 -6.37
N VAL A 97 25.38 52.71 -5.30
CA VAL A 97 25.64 53.20 -3.95
C VAL A 97 25.79 52.01 -3.01
N ILE A 98 26.89 51.99 -2.26
CA ILE A 98 27.19 50.99 -1.24
C ILE A 98 26.85 51.59 0.13
N TYR A 99 26.09 50.86 0.94
CA TYR A 99 25.74 51.18 2.32
C TYR A 99 26.48 50.24 3.25
N THR A 100 27.36 50.79 4.08
CA THR A 100 28.13 50.01 5.06
C THR A 100 27.34 49.82 6.35
N ASN A 101 27.76 48.86 7.18
CA ASN A 101 27.03 48.45 8.38
C ASN A 101 26.90 49.52 9.47
N ASP A 102 27.69 50.57 9.41
CA ASP A 102 27.69 51.74 10.27
C ASP A 102 26.82 52.89 9.71
N GLY A 103 26.08 52.63 8.62
CA GLY A 103 25.14 53.56 8.00
C GLY A 103 25.77 54.57 7.04
N GLN A 104 27.06 54.47 6.73
CA GLN A 104 27.69 55.33 5.72
C GLN A 104 27.31 54.89 4.30
N SER A 105 27.31 55.85 3.37
CA SER A 105 27.04 55.58 1.96
C SER A 105 28.19 56.05 1.07
N TYR A 106 28.53 55.25 0.07
CA TYR A 106 29.63 55.51 -0.84
C TYR A 106 29.18 55.29 -2.28
N ARG A 107 29.56 56.19 -3.19
CA ARG A 107 29.41 55.95 -4.62
C ARG A 107 30.38 54.87 -5.05
N ALA A 108 29.89 53.91 -5.81
CA ALA A 108 30.66 52.78 -6.30
C ALA A 108 30.68 52.72 -7.84
N GLU A 109 31.75 52.15 -8.38
CA GLU A 109 31.94 51.94 -9.82
C GLU A 109 32.14 50.45 -10.12
N LEU A 110 31.71 50.02 -11.31
CA LEU A 110 31.95 48.67 -11.81
C LEU A 110 33.42 48.46 -12.12
N VAL A 111 33.98 47.34 -11.68
CA VAL A 111 35.32 46.93 -12.07
C VAL A 111 35.28 46.47 -13.54
N LYS A 112 36.06 47.15 -14.39
CA LYS A 112 36.12 46.90 -15.85
C LYS A 112 37.22 45.89 -16.18
N GLY A 113 37.07 45.20 -17.33
CA GLY A 113 38.10 44.30 -17.86
C GLY A 113 38.14 42.92 -17.21
N ILE A 114 37.06 42.51 -16.54
CA ILE A 114 36.88 41.16 -16.00
C ILE A 114 35.89 40.42 -16.90
N ASP A 115 36.28 39.24 -17.38
CA ASP A 115 35.34 38.30 -18.00
C ASP A 115 34.68 37.44 -16.91
N TYR A 116 33.36 37.60 -16.75
CA TYR A 116 32.58 36.87 -15.76
C TYR A 116 32.06 35.52 -16.28
N ASN A 117 32.37 35.08 -17.51
CA ASN A 117 32.02 33.74 -18.04
C ASN A 117 30.55 33.34 -17.82
N HIS A 118 29.62 34.28 -18.04
CA HIS A 118 28.16 34.12 -17.80
C HIS A 118 27.76 33.76 -16.35
N GLN A 119 28.66 33.92 -15.38
CA GLN A 119 28.38 33.74 -13.96
C GLN A 119 27.60 34.95 -13.41
N ASP A 120 26.69 34.71 -12.46
CA ASP A 120 25.87 35.78 -11.86
C ASP A 120 26.65 36.52 -10.77
N LEU A 121 27.76 37.12 -11.16
CA LEU A 121 28.74 37.79 -10.30
C LEU A 121 29.15 39.11 -10.93
N VAL A 122 29.40 40.10 -10.07
CA VAL A 122 29.99 41.37 -10.48
C VAL A 122 30.75 42.01 -9.33
N LEU A 123 31.82 42.73 -9.66
CA LEU A 123 32.60 43.51 -8.70
C LEU A 123 32.29 45.00 -8.80
N LEU A 124 32.14 45.62 -7.63
CA LEU A 124 32.05 47.06 -7.43
C LEU A 124 33.25 47.55 -6.63
N GLN A 125 33.65 48.80 -6.84
CA GLN A 125 34.70 49.45 -6.06
C GLN A 125 34.21 50.77 -5.48
N PHE A 126 34.59 51.05 -4.22
CA PHE A 126 34.35 52.34 -3.58
C PHE A 126 35.56 52.78 -2.76
N ARG A 127 35.71 54.09 -2.56
CA ARG A 127 36.78 54.65 -1.71
C ARG A 127 36.23 55.08 -0.37
N ALA A 128 36.92 54.71 0.70
CA ALA A 128 36.56 55.13 2.05
C ALA A 128 37.79 55.34 2.93
N ASN A 129 37.78 56.45 3.68
CA ASN A 129 38.82 56.77 4.66
C ASN A 129 38.68 55.96 5.96
N LYS A 130 37.52 55.31 6.17
CA LYS A 130 37.26 54.44 7.32
C LYS A 130 37.72 53.00 7.03
N GLN A 131 38.12 52.30 8.08
CA GLN A 131 38.57 50.90 8.01
C GLN A 131 37.37 49.95 8.10
N TYR A 132 37.14 49.14 7.07
CA TYR A 132 36.13 48.08 7.04
C TYR A 132 36.79 46.70 7.02
N ILE A 133 36.10 45.69 7.55
CA ILE A 133 36.63 44.32 7.62
C ILE A 133 36.52 43.67 6.26
N VAL A 134 37.64 43.13 5.78
CA VAL A 134 37.70 42.30 4.58
C VAL A 134 37.32 40.86 4.95
N ALA A 135 36.45 40.25 4.14
CA ALA A 135 35.93 38.92 4.41
C ALA A 135 37.02 37.84 4.32
N PRO A 136 37.13 36.93 5.31
CA PRO A 136 38.00 35.77 5.19
C PRO A 136 37.42 34.79 4.16
N ILE A 137 38.24 34.28 3.25
CA ILE A 137 37.82 33.35 2.19
C ILE A 137 37.99 31.89 2.63
N GLY A 138 36.95 31.08 2.39
CA GLY A 138 36.87 29.66 2.71
C GLY A 138 37.09 28.75 1.50
N ASN A 139 36.71 27.48 1.63
CA ASN A 139 36.78 26.50 0.55
C ASN A 139 35.49 25.65 0.51
N SER A 140 34.64 25.91 -0.49
CA SER A 140 33.38 25.22 -0.72
C SER A 140 33.54 23.79 -1.23
N LEU A 141 34.71 23.42 -1.80
CA LEU A 141 35.00 22.06 -2.27
C LEU A 141 35.07 21.04 -1.12
N THR A 142 35.20 21.52 0.11
CA THR A 142 35.20 20.68 1.32
C THR A 142 33.79 20.41 1.87
N LEU A 143 32.76 21.06 1.34
CA LEU A 143 31.39 20.95 1.82
C LEU A 143 30.79 19.56 1.55
N LYS A 144 29.95 19.13 2.47
CA LYS A 144 29.09 17.95 2.38
C LYS A 144 27.64 18.32 2.70
N GLU A 145 26.68 17.60 2.11
CA GLU A 145 25.28 17.74 2.51
C GLU A 145 25.14 17.51 4.03
N GLY A 146 24.44 18.41 4.71
CA GLY A 146 24.27 18.44 6.16
C GLY A 146 25.19 19.39 6.93
N ASP A 147 26.30 19.84 6.31
CA ASP A 147 27.21 20.83 6.92
C ASP A 147 26.47 22.13 7.23
N GLU A 148 26.84 22.78 8.34
CA GLU A 148 26.25 24.07 8.74
C GLU A 148 26.70 25.19 7.80
N VAL A 149 25.74 25.99 7.36
CA VAL A 149 25.98 27.16 6.52
C VAL A 149 25.16 28.34 7.02
N PHE A 150 25.77 29.51 7.00
CA PHE A 150 25.18 30.74 7.51
C PHE A 150 25.08 31.74 6.38
N SER A 151 23.94 32.40 6.24
CA SER A 151 23.70 33.37 5.17
C SER A 151 23.37 34.72 5.78
N ALA A 152 23.96 35.79 5.24
CA ALA A 152 23.64 37.15 5.64
C ALA A 152 23.35 38.05 4.45
N GLY A 153 22.55 39.08 4.66
CA GLY A 153 22.19 40.05 3.63
C GLY A 153 21.21 41.10 4.14
N PHE A 154 21.05 42.17 3.37
CA PHE A 154 20.11 43.26 3.59
C PHE A 154 18.87 43.06 2.73
N PRO A 155 17.69 42.77 3.31
CA PRO A 155 16.46 42.72 2.55
C PRO A 155 16.15 44.08 1.90
N PHE A 156 15.63 44.05 0.67
CA PHE A 156 15.35 45.24 -0.14
C PHE A 156 13.86 45.28 -0.52
N GLU A 157 13.16 46.35 -0.13
CA GLU A 157 11.80 46.66 -0.56
C GLU A 157 11.84 47.84 -1.54
N SER A 158 11.19 47.69 -2.68
CA SER A 158 11.21 48.64 -3.81
C SER A 158 10.69 50.05 -3.49
N ASN A 159 10.11 50.28 -2.32
CA ASN A 159 9.51 51.55 -1.91
C ASN A 159 10.25 52.25 -0.74
N SER A 160 11.39 51.74 -0.27
CA SER A 160 12.19 52.42 0.77
C SER A 160 13.66 52.49 0.39
N PHE A 161 14.21 53.71 0.26
CA PHE A 161 15.64 53.97 0.01
C PHE A 161 16.55 53.71 1.24
N VAL A 162 16.10 52.87 2.18
CA VAL A 162 16.81 52.53 3.42
C VAL A 162 16.87 51.01 3.51
N ALA A 163 18.09 50.45 3.50
CA ALA A 163 18.29 49.02 3.76
C ALA A 163 17.71 48.66 5.15
N LYS A 164 16.93 47.57 5.24
CA LYS A 164 16.49 47.00 6.52
C LYS A 164 17.70 46.57 7.37
N GLN A 165 17.51 46.27 8.65
CA GLN A 165 18.55 45.62 9.45
C GLN A 165 19.04 44.34 8.75
N LEU A 166 20.35 44.07 8.82
CA LEU A 166 20.95 42.85 8.28
C LEU A 166 20.23 41.61 8.83
N VAL A 167 19.79 40.74 7.93
CA VAL A 167 19.23 39.45 8.27
C VAL A 167 20.35 38.41 8.25
N PHE A 168 20.46 37.65 9.34
CA PHE A 168 21.38 36.53 9.49
C PHE A 168 20.57 35.26 9.73
N ARG A 169 20.79 34.22 8.92
CA ARG A 169 20.07 32.95 9.01
C ARG A 169 21.04 31.80 9.10
N MET A 170 20.68 30.82 9.92
CA MET A 170 21.36 29.55 10.04
C MET A 170 20.63 28.49 9.20
N GLY A 171 21.40 27.59 8.61
CA GLY A 171 20.86 26.41 7.98
C GLY A 171 21.95 25.41 7.65
N ARG A 172 21.66 24.54 6.69
CA ARG A 172 22.56 23.45 6.29
C ARG A 172 22.65 23.37 4.78
N VAL A 173 23.78 22.86 4.30
CA VAL A 173 23.92 22.45 2.90
C VAL A 173 22.89 21.37 2.61
N SER A 174 21.97 21.63 1.70
CA SER A 174 20.86 20.73 1.35
C SER A 174 21.14 19.92 0.08
N LEU A 175 21.91 20.48 -0.85
CA LEU A 175 22.26 19.90 -2.15
C LEU A 175 23.60 20.45 -2.65
N LEU A 176 24.42 19.60 -3.24
CA LEU A 176 25.63 20.01 -3.99
C LEU A 176 25.55 19.50 -5.43
N LEU A 177 25.55 20.42 -6.40
CA LEU A 177 25.42 20.04 -7.81
C LEU A 177 26.79 19.82 -8.47
N GLY A 178 26.94 18.67 -9.13
CA GLY A 178 28.08 18.39 -10.00
C GLY A 178 28.11 19.26 -11.27
N ARG A 179 26.94 19.70 -11.74
CA ARG A 179 26.74 20.59 -12.89
C ARG A 179 26.21 21.96 -12.44
N PRO A 180 26.75 23.08 -12.95
CA PRO A 180 26.29 24.41 -12.56
C PRO A 180 24.94 24.72 -13.21
N LEU A 181 24.04 25.36 -12.45
CA LEU A 181 22.90 26.06 -13.05
C LEU A 181 23.40 27.31 -13.77
N LYS A 182 22.60 27.81 -14.72
CA LYS A 182 22.86 29.11 -15.35
C LYS A 182 23.16 30.17 -14.29
N GLY A 183 24.28 30.88 -14.46
CA GLY A 183 24.77 31.86 -13.48
C GLY A 183 25.74 31.29 -12.45
N GLY A 184 26.15 30.02 -12.55
CA GLY A 184 27.21 29.44 -11.72
C GLY A 184 26.77 28.74 -10.44
N TYR A 185 25.46 28.66 -10.19
CA TYR A 185 24.92 28.16 -8.93
C TYR A 185 25.16 26.65 -8.77
N ARG A 186 25.73 26.26 -7.62
CA ARG A 186 26.07 24.85 -7.31
C ARG A 186 25.75 24.43 -5.89
N VAL A 187 25.70 25.36 -4.94
CA VAL A 187 25.49 25.07 -3.51
C VAL A 187 24.05 25.39 -3.14
N GLY A 188 23.26 24.35 -2.90
CA GLY A 188 21.92 24.45 -2.35
C GLY A 188 21.95 24.40 -0.82
N TYR A 189 21.17 25.25 -0.17
CA TYR A 189 21.10 25.31 1.29
C TYR A 189 19.71 25.68 1.80
N THR A 190 19.45 25.36 3.08
CA THR A 190 18.12 25.48 3.69
C THR A 190 17.79 26.87 4.25
N ASN A 191 18.73 27.81 4.21
CA ASN A 191 18.52 29.14 4.78
C ASN A 191 17.45 29.87 3.96
N GLU A 192 16.44 30.41 4.64
CA GLU A 192 15.45 31.30 4.02
C GLU A 192 16.11 32.61 3.64
N VAL A 193 16.05 32.96 2.36
CA VAL A 193 16.68 34.16 1.81
C VAL A 193 15.58 35.13 1.40
N ASP A 194 15.52 36.28 2.06
CA ASP A 194 14.56 37.34 1.74
C ASP A 194 14.95 38.08 0.46
N LYS A 195 13.97 38.65 -0.23
CA LYS A 195 14.20 39.49 -1.41
C LYS A 195 15.17 40.63 -1.07
N GLY A 196 16.23 40.79 -1.86
CA GLY A 196 17.29 41.79 -1.64
C GLY A 196 18.53 41.27 -0.90
N MET A 197 18.48 40.09 -0.29
CA MET A 197 19.68 39.49 0.32
C MET A 197 20.69 38.93 -0.71
N SER A 198 20.34 38.89 -1.99
CA SER A 198 21.22 38.42 -3.08
C SER A 198 22.53 39.19 -3.12
N GLY A 199 23.64 38.49 -3.36
CA GLY A 199 25.00 39.03 -3.32
C GLY A 199 25.65 39.04 -1.93
N GLY A 200 24.93 38.67 -0.87
CA GLY A 200 25.47 38.54 0.49
C GLY A 200 26.24 37.22 0.72
N PRO A 201 27.01 37.12 1.83
CA PRO A 201 27.91 36.00 2.07
C PRO A 201 27.18 34.73 2.52
N MET A 202 27.65 33.59 2.02
CA MET A 202 27.47 32.28 2.63
C MET A 202 28.74 31.91 3.40
N LEU A 203 28.61 31.64 4.69
CA LEU A 203 29.72 31.38 5.61
C LEU A 203 29.72 29.93 6.10
N ASP A 204 30.91 29.37 6.27
CA ASP A 204 31.12 28.15 7.05
C ASP A 204 31.08 28.41 8.56
N SER A 205 31.20 27.36 9.36
CA SER A 205 31.20 27.45 10.83
C SER A 205 32.43 28.15 11.43
N ALA A 206 33.47 28.40 10.63
CA ALA A 206 34.64 29.21 11.01
C ALA A 206 34.49 30.68 10.60
N GLY A 207 33.37 31.06 9.97
CA GLY A 207 33.09 32.41 9.52
C GLY A 207 33.74 32.79 8.19
N LYS A 208 34.24 31.81 7.42
CA LYS A 208 34.84 32.05 6.11
C LYS A 208 33.80 32.00 5.01
N VAL A 209 33.92 32.89 4.02
CA VAL A 209 33.04 32.96 2.85
C VAL A 209 33.30 31.76 1.95
N ILE A 210 32.30 30.90 1.82
CA ILE A 210 32.30 29.69 0.97
C ILE A 210 31.42 29.86 -0.28
N GLY A 211 30.63 30.92 -0.35
CA GLY A 211 29.80 31.19 -1.52
C GLY A 211 29.03 32.49 -1.39
N ILE A 212 28.24 32.76 -2.42
CA ILE A 212 27.51 34.01 -2.61
C ILE A 212 26.07 33.65 -2.85
N ASN A 213 25.19 34.18 -2.01
CA ASN A 213 23.76 33.92 -2.08
C ASN A 213 23.13 34.57 -3.33
N GLY A 214 22.23 33.87 -4.03
CA GLY A 214 21.51 34.48 -5.17
C GLY A 214 20.08 33.99 -5.38
N ILE A 215 19.85 32.72 -5.72
CA ILE A 215 18.48 32.23 -6.01
C ILE A 215 17.80 31.83 -4.71
N HIS A 216 16.57 32.29 -4.50
CA HIS A 216 15.77 31.95 -3.33
C HIS A 216 15.02 30.62 -3.51
N ALA A 217 14.74 29.95 -2.38
CA ALA A 217 13.79 28.84 -2.36
C ALA A 217 12.41 29.30 -2.88
N GLN A 218 11.68 28.38 -3.53
CA GLN A 218 10.34 28.61 -4.11
C GLN A 218 10.24 29.88 -4.99
N PRO A 219 10.99 29.94 -6.11
CA PRO A 219 10.95 31.08 -7.00
C PRO A 219 9.54 31.27 -7.58
N LEU A 220 8.95 32.45 -7.35
CA LEU A 220 7.58 32.78 -7.77
C LEU A 220 7.45 32.98 -9.29
N TRP A 221 8.55 33.30 -9.98
CA TRP A 221 8.59 33.57 -11.43
C TRP A 221 9.87 33.03 -12.08
N GLY A 222 9.76 32.53 -13.32
CA GLY A 222 10.86 31.94 -14.10
C GLY A 222 11.12 30.45 -13.81
N ASP A 223 11.94 29.80 -14.65
CA ASP A 223 12.50 28.47 -14.39
C ASP A 223 14.01 28.60 -14.14
N PRO A 224 14.44 28.87 -12.89
CA PRO A 224 15.87 29.04 -12.59
C PRO A 224 16.63 27.70 -12.57
N TYR A 225 15.94 26.57 -12.73
CA TYR A 225 16.53 25.23 -12.65
C TYR A 225 16.87 24.71 -14.05
N VAL A 226 17.77 25.44 -14.72
CA VAL A 226 18.34 25.07 -16.02
C VAL A 226 19.86 25.06 -15.88
N TYR A 227 20.49 23.97 -16.29
CA TYR A 227 21.96 23.86 -16.30
C TYR A 227 22.58 24.80 -17.33
N GLU A 228 23.86 25.16 -17.18
CA GLU A 228 24.58 26.00 -18.14
C GLU A 228 24.59 25.40 -19.56
N ASP A 229 24.58 24.07 -19.68
CA ASP A 229 24.49 23.34 -20.95
C ASP A 229 23.07 23.34 -21.58
N GLY A 230 22.10 24.00 -20.93
CA GLY A 230 20.71 24.09 -21.36
C GLY A 230 19.84 22.89 -20.99
N SER A 231 20.41 21.81 -20.44
CA SER A 231 19.64 20.67 -19.94
C SER A 231 18.86 21.03 -18.67
N GLN A 232 17.80 20.27 -18.38
CA GLN A 232 16.96 20.46 -17.20
C GLN A 232 17.09 19.25 -16.27
N PRO A 233 17.11 19.48 -14.94
CA PRO A 233 17.05 18.40 -13.95
C PRO A 233 15.71 17.68 -14.04
N ASN A 234 15.70 16.39 -13.72
CA ASN A 234 14.46 15.62 -13.61
C ASN A 234 13.53 16.15 -12.51
N ASP A 235 12.24 15.80 -12.58
CA ASP A 235 11.20 16.34 -11.70
C ASP A 235 11.49 16.10 -10.21
N ALA A 236 12.02 14.93 -9.85
CA ALA A 236 12.32 14.60 -8.45
C ALA A 236 13.47 15.45 -7.88
N LEU A 237 14.56 15.64 -8.66
CA LEU A 237 15.62 16.56 -8.26
C LEU A 237 15.09 17.99 -8.22
N ARG A 238 14.32 18.41 -9.23
CA ARG A 238 13.72 19.74 -9.32
C ARG A 238 12.85 20.06 -8.10
N ASP A 239 12.06 19.11 -7.61
CA ASP A 239 11.26 19.28 -6.38
C ASP A 239 12.11 19.45 -5.12
N ARG A 240 13.26 18.78 -5.03
CA ARG A 240 14.23 19.04 -3.96
C ARG A 240 14.89 20.42 -4.12
N MET A 241 15.24 20.79 -5.35
CA MET A 241 15.87 22.07 -5.65
C MET A 241 14.95 23.24 -5.28
N ARG A 242 13.64 23.13 -5.51
CA ARG A 242 12.62 24.12 -5.14
C ARG A 242 12.59 24.46 -3.64
N LYS A 243 13.07 23.55 -2.79
CA LYS A 243 13.11 23.72 -1.32
C LYS A 243 14.42 24.37 -0.83
N SER A 244 15.35 24.66 -1.72
CA SER A 244 16.67 25.17 -1.38
C SER A 244 16.88 26.55 -1.98
N SER A 245 17.54 27.42 -1.22
CA SER A 245 18.20 28.61 -1.76
C SER A 245 19.52 28.18 -2.43
N TRP A 246 20.03 28.95 -3.38
CA TRP A 246 21.21 28.60 -4.16
C TRP A 246 22.26 29.70 -4.16
N GLY A 247 23.50 29.27 -4.03
CA GLY A 247 24.66 30.14 -4.12
C GLY A 247 25.70 29.71 -5.13
N VAL A 248 26.45 30.70 -5.58
CA VAL A 248 27.62 30.54 -6.44
C VAL A 248 28.83 30.26 -5.52
N PRO A 249 29.59 29.17 -5.73
CA PRO A 249 30.79 28.87 -4.97
C PRO A 249 31.83 30.01 -5.01
N ILE A 250 32.57 30.21 -3.91
CA ILE A 250 33.59 31.26 -3.87
C ILE A 250 34.76 31.01 -4.83
N GLU A 251 35.04 29.75 -5.15
CA GLU A 251 36.09 29.32 -6.09
C GLU A 251 35.85 29.80 -7.52
N THR A 252 34.61 30.19 -7.86
CA THR A 252 34.32 30.80 -9.16
C THR A 252 35.18 32.05 -9.38
N LEU A 253 35.55 32.79 -8.32
CA LEU A 253 36.42 33.96 -8.38
C LEU A 253 37.88 33.65 -8.75
N ALA A 254 38.37 32.45 -8.44
CA ALA A 254 39.72 32.01 -8.81
C ALA A 254 39.81 31.67 -10.30
N ARG A 255 38.66 31.48 -10.97
CA ARG A 255 38.54 31.08 -12.39
C ARG A 255 38.21 32.25 -13.32
N LEU A 256 38.05 33.46 -12.79
CA LEU A 256 37.84 34.66 -13.58
C LEU A 256 39.15 35.08 -14.26
N GLU A 257 39.05 35.85 -15.35
CA GLU A 257 40.20 36.44 -16.03
C GLU A 257 40.12 37.98 -15.94
N PRO A 258 41.02 38.64 -15.18
CA PRO A 258 42.04 38.06 -14.29
C PRO A 258 41.46 37.45 -12.98
N PRO A 259 42.16 36.51 -12.33
CA PRO A 259 41.68 35.85 -11.11
C PRO A 259 41.66 36.82 -9.93
N ILE A 260 40.57 36.80 -9.16
CA ILE A 260 40.33 37.75 -8.07
C ILE A 260 40.84 37.24 -6.73
N ILE A 261 40.86 35.92 -6.52
CA ILE A 261 41.43 35.29 -5.32
C ILE A 261 42.60 34.38 -5.70
N PRO A 262 43.58 34.15 -4.80
CA PRO A 262 44.76 33.36 -5.11
C PRO A 262 44.42 31.91 -5.52
N PRO A 263 45.09 31.33 -6.54
CA PRO A 263 44.83 29.96 -6.98
C PRO A 263 45.12 28.90 -5.91
N GLU A 264 45.93 29.19 -4.88
CA GLU A 264 46.27 28.22 -3.83
C GLU A 264 45.05 27.79 -3.00
N VAL A 265 43.96 28.54 -3.01
CA VAL A 265 42.66 28.16 -2.39
C VAL A 265 42.07 26.89 -3.03
N LEU A 266 42.48 26.54 -4.26
CA LEU A 266 42.04 25.36 -5.00
C LEU A 266 42.75 24.04 -4.59
N GLN A 267 43.65 24.04 -3.59
CA GLN A 267 44.40 22.84 -3.20
C GLN A 267 43.57 21.84 -2.36
N ALA A 268 42.58 21.23 -3.01
CA ALA A 268 42.04 19.91 -2.69
C ALA A 268 41.61 19.23 -4.00
N GLN A 269 42.59 18.60 -4.67
CA GLN A 269 42.52 17.85 -5.93
C GLN A 269 41.98 18.60 -7.18
N PRO A 270 42.70 18.52 -8.34
CA PRO A 270 42.18 19.08 -9.58
C PRO A 270 41.04 18.20 -10.12
N LEU A 271 39.83 18.75 -10.17
CA LEU A 271 38.84 18.29 -11.15
C LEU A 271 39.43 18.62 -12.52
N ALA A 272 40.00 17.62 -13.17
CA ALA A 272 40.59 17.73 -14.48
C ALA A 272 39.64 18.47 -15.43
N ALA A 273 40.10 19.60 -15.95
CA ALA A 273 39.58 20.15 -17.20
C ALA A 273 39.75 19.04 -18.24
N ARG A 274 38.65 18.38 -18.61
CA ARG A 274 38.60 17.48 -19.75
C ARG A 274 37.68 18.08 -20.79
N GLU A 275 38.21 18.01 -22.00
CA GLU A 275 37.68 18.52 -23.25
C GLU A 275 36.22 18.13 -23.50
N ILE A 276 35.58 18.99 -24.29
CA ILE A 276 34.19 18.97 -24.70
C ILE A 276 33.94 17.72 -25.58
N THR A 277 33.65 16.60 -24.95
CA THR A 277 32.83 15.51 -25.49
C THR A 277 31.87 15.10 -24.38
N LYS A 278 30.56 14.99 -24.66
CA LYS A 278 29.49 14.79 -23.64
C LYS A 278 29.94 13.72 -22.61
N PRO A 279 30.31 14.07 -21.36
CA PRO A 279 30.96 13.11 -20.49
C PRO A 279 29.97 12.06 -19.96
N ILE A 280 30.38 10.80 -19.94
CA ILE A 280 29.74 9.79 -19.10
C ILE A 280 30.00 10.22 -17.63
N PRO A 281 28.98 10.24 -16.75
CA PRO A 281 29.15 10.59 -15.35
C PRO A 281 30.29 9.78 -14.70
N PRO A 282 31.10 10.34 -13.77
CA PRO A 282 32.23 9.63 -13.18
C PRO A 282 31.86 8.26 -12.59
N ALA A 283 30.69 8.17 -11.96
CA ALA A 283 30.15 6.91 -11.43
C ALA A 283 29.83 5.88 -12.53
N ALA A 284 29.26 6.31 -13.66
CA ALA A 284 28.97 5.44 -14.80
C ALA A 284 30.25 5.03 -15.56
N SER A 285 31.26 5.90 -15.60
CA SER A 285 32.57 5.61 -16.22
C SER A 285 33.32 4.49 -15.49
N LEU A 286 33.25 4.46 -14.15
CA LEU A 286 33.82 3.36 -13.37
C LEU A 286 33.17 2.02 -13.74
N VAL A 287 31.83 2.00 -13.79
CA VAL A 287 31.06 0.80 -14.13
C VAL A 287 31.33 0.36 -15.56
N ASP A 288 31.44 1.30 -16.51
CA ASP A 288 31.75 1.01 -17.91
C ASP A 288 33.11 0.32 -18.07
N ASN A 289 34.14 0.81 -17.37
CA ASN A 289 35.47 0.21 -17.37
C ASN A 289 35.45 -1.23 -16.84
N ILE A 290 34.76 -1.48 -15.73
CA ILE A 290 34.61 -2.84 -15.17
C ILE A 290 33.85 -3.73 -16.18
N ALA A 291 32.74 -3.21 -16.70
CA ALA A 291 31.87 -3.93 -17.62
C ALA A 291 32.60 -4.34 -18.91
N LYS A 292 33.49 -3.48 -19.43
CA LYS A 292 34.30 -3.77 -20.62
C LYS A 292 35.21 -4.98 -20.42
N GLU A 293 35.84 -5.11 -19.26
CA GLU A 293 36.83 -6.16 -18.97
C GLU A 293 36.19 -7.53 -18.66
N ILE A 294 34.96 -7.54 -18.14
CA ILE A 294 34.29 -8.79 -17.72
C ILE A 294 33.28 -9.33 -18.74
N THR A 295 32.84 -8.51 -19.69
CA THR A 295 31.84 -8.90 -20.69
C THR A 295 32.51 -9.60 -21.87
N VAL A 296 31.93 -10.72 -22.30
CA VAL A 296 32.39 -11.50 -23.45
C VAL A 296 31.26 -11.70 -24.45
N GLN A 297 31.62 -11.93 -25.71
CA GLN A 297 30.67 -12.38 -26.74
C GLN A 297 30.69 -13.91 -26.82
N ILE A 298 29.52 -14.52 -26.99
CA ILE A 298 29.36 -15.96 -27.20
C ILE A 298 28.90 -16.16 -28.63
N ALA A 299 29.79 -16.56 -29.52
CA ALA A 299 29.55 -16.65 -30.96
C ALA A 299 29.24 -18.09 -31.41
N TRP A 300 28.33 -18.22 -32.39
CA TRP A 300 28.03 -19.45 -33.12
C TRP A 300 27.66 -19.11 -34.56
N GLU A 301 28.12 -19.90 -35.53
CA GLU A 301 27.81 -19.70 -36.95
C GLU A 301 27.91 -18.20 -37.38
N ASN A 302 26.77 -17.60 -37.75
CA ASN A 302 26.63 -16.21 -38.19
C ASN A 302 25.92 -15.31 -37.14
N SER A 303 25.92 -15.70 -35.87
CA SER A 303 25.24 -14.95 -34.81
C SER A 303 25.99 -15.03 -33.49
N HIS A 304 25.53 -14.28 -32.50
CA HIS A 304 26.16 -14.25 -31.20
C HIS A 304 25.20 -13.77 -30.11
N GLY A 305 25.61 -14.05 -28.88
CA GLY A 305 25.05 -13.60 -27.62
C GLY A 305 26.15 -12.92 -26.82
N SER A 306 25.86 -12.57 -25.58
CA SER A 306 26.79 -11.99 -24.62
C SER A 306 26.95 -12.91 -23.41
N GLY A 307 27.95 -12.66 -22.58
CA GLY A 307 28.20 -13.39 -21.34
C GLY A 307 29.10 -12.59 -20.41
N VAL A 308 29.27 -13.09 -19.18
CA VAL A 308 30.17 -12.48 -18.19
C VAL A 308 31.12 -13.50 -17.60
N ILE A 309 32.40 -13.14 -17.48
CA ILE A 309 33.40 -13.95 -16.78
C ILE A 309 33.10 -13.90 -15.27
N ALA A 310 32.53 -14.98 -14.74
CA ALA A 310 31.99 -15.05 -13.38
C ALA A 310 32.94 -15.72 -12.37
N ALA A 311 33.82 -16.61 -12.83
CA ALA A 311 34.81 -17.28 -11.98
C ALA A 311 36.05 -17.73 -12.77
N LYS A 312 37.11 -18.10 -12.04
CA LYS A 312 38.36 -18.65 -12.58
C LYS A 312 38.96 -19.69 -11.62
N GLU A 313 39.44 -20.81 -12.17
CA GLU A 313 40.18 -21.86 -11.46
C GLU A 313 41.39 -22.30 -12.31
N GLY A 314 42.61 -22.00 -11.86
CA GLY A 314 43.81 -22.21 -12.68
C GLY A 314 43.70 -21.43 -14.01
N ASN A 315 43.84 -22.11 -15.15
CA ASN A 315 43.68 -21.51 -16.49
C ASN A 315 42.26 -21.62 -17.05
N LYS A 316 41.33 -22.18 -16.27
CA LYS A 316 39.94 -22.34 -16.65
C LYS A 316 39.11 -21.13 -16.20
N TYR A 317 38.38 -20.55 -17.12
CA TYR A 317 37.45 -19.45 -16.89
C TYR A 317 36.02 -19.94 -17.04
N TYR A 318 35.13 -19.45 -16.18
CA TYR A 318 33.70 -19.75 -16.22
C TYR A 318 32.91 -18.53 -16.67
N VAL A 319 32.08 -18.72 -17.69
CA VAL A 319 31.25 -17.65 -18.28
C VAL A 319 29.78 -17.94 -17.99
N LEU A 320 29.11 -16.98 -17.36
CA LEU A 320 27.67 -17.03 -17.12
C LEU A 320 26.95 -16.30 -18.27
N THR A 321 25.87 -16.90 -18.78
CA THR A 321 25.04 -16.34 -19.88
C THR A 321 23.59 -16.82 -19.78
N ALA A 322 22.75 -16.40 -20.74
CA ALA A 322 21.39 -16.88 -20.91
C ALA A 322 21.35 -18.30 -21.52
N GLY A 323 20.43 -19.14 -21.06
CA GLY A 323 20.30 -20.54 -21.48
C GLY A 323 20.03 -20.72 -22.98
N HIS A 324 19.18 -19.88 -23.57
CA HIS A 324 18.89 -19.90 -25.00
C HIS A 324 20.07 -19.45 -25.89
N VAL A 325 21.11 -18.82 -25.32
CA VAL A 325 22.36 -18.48 -26.02
C VAL A 325 23.24 -19.72 -26.24
N VAL A 326 22.91 -20.86 -25.64
CA VAL A 326 23.72 -22.09 -25.81
C VAL A 326 22.90 -23.31 -26.21
N ARG A 327 21.58 -23.31 -25.95
CA ARG A 327 20.72 -24.49 -26.16
C ARG A 327 20.69 -24.91 -27.64
N GLY A 328 20.96 -26.19 -27.88
CA GLY A 328 20.89 -26.80 -29.22
C GLY A 328 22.06 -26.46 -30.15
N ARG A 329 23.16 -25.91 -29.62
CA ARG A 329 24.32 -25.47 -30.42
C ARG A 329 25.51 -26.39 -30.19
N ASN A 330 26.12 -26.84 -31.29
CA ASN A 330 27.24 -27.78 -31.26
C ASN A 330 28.61 -27.10 -31.28
N GLU A 331 28.69 -25.89 -31.85
CA GLU A 331 29.92 -25.10 -31.92
C GLU A 331 29.71 -23.74 -31.26
N LEU A 332 30.45 -23.49 -30.17
CA LEU A 332 30.41 -22.24 -29.43
C LEU A 332 31.83 -21.70 -29.24
N LYS A 333 31.99 -20.38 -29.39
CA LYS A 333 33.24 -19.67 -29.10
C LYS A 333 32.98 -18.51 -28.13
N VAL A 334 33.85 -18.37 -27.14
CA VAL A 334 33.93 -17.16 -26.31
C VAL A 334 34.91 -16.19 -26.96
N VAL A 335 34.46 -14.97 -27.22
CA VAL A 335 35.30 -13.86 -27.73
C VAL A 335 35.46 -12.83 -26.61
N THR A 336 36.69 -12.63 -26.16
CA THR A 336 37.02 -11.70 -25.07
C THR A 336 37.16 -10.25 -25.58
N HIS A 337 37.17 -9.28 -24.65
CA HIS A 337 37.24 -7.84 -24.98
C HIS A 337 38.50 -7.43 -25.77
N ASP A 338 39.57 -8.22 -25.72
CA ASP A 338 40.80 -8.07 -26.52
C ASP A 338 40.70 -8.74 -27.92
N GLY A 339 39.53 -9.26 -28.29
CA GLY A 339 39.23 -9.90 -29.58
C GLY A 339 39.69 -11.36 -29.70
N LYS A 340 40.30 -11.95 -28.66
CA LYS A 340 40.74 -13.36 -28.70
C LYS A 340 39.54 -14.30 -28.62
N GLN A 341 39.63 -15.41 -29.36
CA GLN A 341 38.57 -16.42 -29.44
C GLN A 341 39.01 -17.72 -28.76
N TYR A 342 38.10 -18.33 -28.00
CA TYR A 342 38.31 -19.58 -27.30
C TYR A 342 37.15 -20.54 -27.57
N SER A 343 37.47 -21.76 -28.00
CA SER A 343 36.47 -22.81 -28.22
C SER A 343 35.88 -23.27 -26.89
N VAL A 344 34.57 -23.51 -26.87
CA VAL A 344 33.85 -24.03 -25.70
C VAL A 344 33.57 -25.51 -25.89
N ASP A 345 33.88 -26.31 -24.86
CA ASP A 345 33.45 -27.71 -24.80
C ASP A 345 31.95 -27.76 -24.44
N THR A 346 31.11 -27.95 -25.45
CA THR A 346 29.64 -27.96 -25.32
C THR A 346 29.12 -29.08 -24.41
N THR A 347 29.89 -30.16 -24.21
CA THR A 347 29.52 -31.25 -23.29
C THR A 347 29.58 -30.83 -21.82
N THR A 348 30.29 -29.74 -21.53
CA THR A 348 30.47 -29.22 -20.17
C THR A 348 29.55 -28.04 -19.84
N VAL A 349 28.76 -27.59 -20.82
CA VAL A 349 27.78 -26.52 -20.63
C VAL A 349 26.69 -26.98 -19.68
N LYS A 350 26.56 -26.27 -18.56
CA LYS A 350 25.51 -26.53 -17.57
C LYS A 350 24.34 -25.60 -17.82
N THR A 351 23.13 -26.15 -17.85
CA THR A 351 21.87 -25.42 -17.80
C THR A 351 21.05 -25.90 -16.61
N TRP A 352 20.10 -25.08 -16.16
CA TRP A 352 19.22 -25.42 -15.04
C TRP A 352 17.75 -25.41 -15.49
N PRO A 353 17.00 -26.50 -15.27
CA PRO A 353 15.56 -26.52 -15.55
C PRO A 353 14.83 -25.41 -14.80
N GLY A 354 13.83 -24.79 -15.44
CA GLY A 354 13.05 -23.70 -14.85
C GLY A 354 13.75 -22.34 -14.84
N THR A 355 15.00 -22.23 -15.30
CA THR A 355 15.67 -20.95 -15.53
C THR A 355 16.28 -20.84 -16.93
N ASP A 356 16.48 -19.61 -17.41
CA ASP A 356 17.19 -19.35 -18.66
C ASP A 356 18.64 -18.95 -18.38
N LEU A 357 19.34 -19.79 -17.61
CA LEU A 357 20.76 -19.60 -17.32
C LEU A 357 21.60 -20.74 -17.89
N ALA A 358 22.82 -20.39 -18.32
CA ALA A 358 23.85 -21.34 -18.67
C ALA A 358 25.22 -20.92 -18.14
N LEU A 359 26.03 -21.91 -17.77
CA LEU A 359 27.42 -21.74 -17.38
C LEU A 359 28.31 -22.51 -18.35
N LEU A 360 29.21 -21.79 -19.02
CA LEU A 360 30.22 -22.34 -19.92
C LEU A 360 31.61 -22.26 -19.29
N GLN A 361 32.55 -22.99 -19.86
CA GLN A 361 33.97 -22.90 -19.51
C GLN A 361 34.84 -22.74 -20.76
N PHE A 362 35.94 -22.00 -20.63
CA PHE A 362 37.00 -21.95 -21.63
C PHE A 362 38.38 -21.93 -20.94
N ILE A 363 39.43 -22.31 -21.67
CA ILE A 363 40.80 -22.35 -21.14
C ILE A 363 41.60 -21.21 -21.78
N SER A 364 42.28 -20.41 -20.96
CA SER A 364 43.19 -19.38 -21.42
C SER A 364 44.38 -19.19 -20.49
N ASN A 365 45.55 -18.94 -21.09
CA ASN A 365 46.76 -18.52 -20.38
C ASN A 365 46.82 -17.00 -20.19
N ASN A 366 45.92 -16.24 -20.84
CA ASN A 366 45.80 -14.80 -20.61
C ASN A 366 45.03 -14.53 -19.32
N THR A 367 45.30 -13.39 -18.68
CA THR A 367 44.59 -12.99 -17.46
C THR A 367 43.46 -12.03 -17.79
N TYR A 368 42.24 -12.50 -17.59
CA TYR A 368 41.02 -11.69 -17.67
C TYR A 368 40.45 -11.35 -16.29
N GLN A 369 39.80 -10.19 -16.20
CA GLN A 369 39.09 -9.76 -14.99
C GLN A 369 37.88 -10.67 -14.74
N VAL A 370 37.68 -11.03 -13.48
CA VAL A 370 36.52 -11.82 -13.03
C VAL A 370 35.54 -10.85 -12.35
N GLY A 371 34.28 -10.88 -12.78
CA GLY A 371 33.20 -10.07 -12.22
C GLY A 371 32.94 -10.38 -10.75
N VAL A 372 32.58 -9.35 -9.98
CA VAL A 372 32.09 -9.51 -8.61
C VAL A 372 30.58 -9.72 -8.65
N LEU A 373 30.10 -10.77 -7.99
CA LEU A 373 28.70 -11.17 -7.93
C LEU A 373 28.01 -10.53 -6.71
N GLY A 374 26.96 -9.74 -6.95
CA GLY A 374 26.12 -9.16 -5.90
C GLY A 374 25.07 -10.15 -5.42
N ASN A 375 25.18 -10.61 -4.16
CA ASN A 375 24.22 -11.49 -3.51
C ASN A 375 23.50 -10.76 -2.38
N TYR A 376 22.55 -9.92 -2.75
CA TYR A 376 21.71 -9.18 -1.81
C TYR A 376 20.32 -9.00 -2.43
N ASP A 377 19.33 -8.80 -1.56
CA ASP A 377 18.01 -8.39 -2.03
C ASP A 377 18.03 -6.91 -2.42
N LEU A 378 17.45 -6.61 -3.58
CA LEU A 378 17.32 -5.25 -4.11
C LEU A 378 16.09 -4.55 -3.51
N GLY A 379 15.21 -5.29 -2.83
CA GLY A 379 14.03 -4.79 -2.14
C GLY A 379 13.00 -4.16 -3.09
N ASN A 380 12.09 -3.37 -2.53
CA ASN A 380 11.04 -2.66 -3.26
C ASN A 380 11.47 -1.28 -3.82
N GLU A 381 12.77 -1.03 -3.93
CA GLU A 381 13.34 0.28 -4.31
C GLU A 381 13.89 0.30 -5.74
N ASP A 382 13.54 1.35 -6.49
CA ASP A 382 14.10 1.58 -7.83
C ASP A 382 15.59 1.95 -7.72
N ARG A 383 16.43 1.37 -8.59
CA ARG A 383 17.90 1.57 -8.55
C ARG A 383 18.47 1.77 -9.94
N VAL A 384 19.52 2.58 -10.05
CA VAL A 384 20.28 2.67 -11.31
C VAL A 384 21.00 1.35 -11.55
N VAL A 385 20.86 0.83 -12.75
CA VAL A 385 21.59 -0.35 -13.23
C VAL A 385 22.17 -0.10 -14.61
N PHE A 386 23.19 -0.88 -14.94
CA PHE A 386 23.87 -0.78 -16.22
C PHE A 386 23.85 -2.12 -16.93
N VAL A 387 23.72 -2.10 -18.25
CA VAL A 387 23.78 -3.30 -19.08
C VAL A 387 24.87 -3.13 -20.10
N SER A 388 25.67 -4.19 -20.28
CA SER A 388 26.78 -4.20 -21.21
C SER A 388 26.79 -5.45 -22.08
N GLY A 389 26.77 -5.29 -23.39
CA GLY A 389 26.74 -6.42 -24.32
C GLY A 389 26.97 -6.01 -25.76
N THR A 390 27.01 -7.00 -26.64
CA THR A 390 27.30 -6.78 -28.06
C THR A 390 26.05 -7.08 -28.89
N PRO A 391 25.45 -6.11 -29.58
CA PRO A 391 24.33 -6.32 -30.48
C PRO A 391 24.77 -7.00 -31.78
N VAL A 392 23.88 -7.78 -32.40
CA VAL A 392 24.10 -8.31 -33.75
C VAL A 392 23.99 -7.14 -34.75
N SER A 393 25.01 -6.91 -35.58
CA SER A 393 24.98 -5.87 -36.62
C SER A 393 23.96 -6.20 -37.71
N SER A 394 23.15 -5.22 -38.11
CA SER A 394 22.26 -5.31 -39.29
C SER A 394 22.99 -5.07 -40.61
N GLN A 395 24.21 -4.52 -40.57
CA GLN A 395 25.03 -4.24 -41.74
C GLN A 395 26.26 -5.14 -41.75
N SER A 396 26.33 -6.02 -42.76
CA SER A 396 27.30 -7.12 -42.89
C SER A 396 28.79 -6.73 -42.97
N ALA A 397 29.14 -5.44 -42.96
CA ALA A 397 30.50 -4.96 -43.25
C ALA A 397 31.30 -4.45 -42.03
N GLU A 398 30.65 -4.19 -40.87
CA GLU A 398 31.35 -3.67 -39.68
C GLU A 398 31.32 -4.67 -38.50
N PRO A 399 32.44 -4.84 -37.77
CA PRO A 399 32.47 -5.69 -36.59
C PRO A 399 31.55 -5.13 -35.49
N PRO A 400 30.79 -5.99 -34.80
CA PRO A 400 29.79 -5.52 -33.86
C PRO A 400 30.43 -4.82 -32.65
N THR A 401 29.93 -3.63 -32.32
CA THR A 401 30.49 -2.77 -31.27
C THR A 401 29.79 -2.98 -29.94
N ARG A 402 30.56 -3.10 -28.85
CA ARG A 402 30.01 -3.22 -27.49
C ARG A 402 29.14 -2.01 -27.16
N GLN A 403 27.92 -2.27 -26.69
CA GLN A 403 27.03 -1.27 -26.11
C GLN A 403 27.10 -1.29 -24.59
N PHE A 404 27.06 -0.10 -24.00
CA PHE A 404 26.94 0.14 -22.57
C PHE A 404 25.87 1.20 -22.36
N ASN A 405 24.86 0.92 -21.55
CA ASN A 405 23.84 1.90 -21.22
C ASN A 405 23.37 1.78 -19.77
N ALA A 406 22.92 2.91 -19.22
CA ALA A 406 22.28 2.94 -17.93
C ALA A 406 20.76 2.82 -18.07
N GLY A 407 20.15 2.34 -17.00
CA GLY A 407 18.73 2.09 -16.86
C GLY A 407 18.32 2.22 -15.39
N LEU A 408 17.03 2.07 -15.14
CA LEU A 408 16.44 1.94 -13.83
C LEU A 408 15.94 0.51 -13.68
N LEU A 409 16.40 -0.17 -12.65
CA LEU A 409 15.79 -1.38 -12.13
C LEU A 409 14.58 -0.98 -11.30
N TYR A 410 13.47 -1.68 -11.50
CA TYR A 410 12.27 -1.50 -10.70
C TYR A 410 12.36 -2.27 -9.39
N GLY A 411 12.17 -1.55 -8.30
CA GLY A 411 12.04 -2.11 -6.97
C GLY A 411 10.74 -2.91 -6.83
N GLY A 412 10.84 -4.14 -6.33
CA GLY A 412 9.71 -5.06 -6.19
C GLY A 412 9.50 -5.97 -7.40
N GLY A 413 10.42 -5.92 -8.38
CA GLY A 413 10.47 -6.85 -9.49
C GLY A 413 9.14 -6.94 -10.26
N ILE A 414 8.77 -8.18 -10.56
CA ILE A 414 7.68 -8.55 -11.47
C ILE A 414 6.30 -8.01 -11.02
N ASP A 415 6.10 -7.72 -9.72
CA ASP A 415 4.82 -7.25 -9.20
C ASP A 415 4.40 -5.87 -9.75
N ARG A 416 5.37 -5.04 -10.19
CA ARG A 416 5.09 -3.74 -10.82
C ARG A 416 4.82 -3.82 -12.32
N VAL A 417 5.25 -4.89 -12.98
CA VAL A 417 5.25 -4.96 -14.46
C VAL A 417 4.77 -6.32 -14.95
N LYS A 418 3.63 -6.32 -15.63
CA LYS A 418 2.83 -7.52 -15.92
C LYS A 418 3.09 -8.03 -17.34
N ASP A 419 3.93 -9.05 -17.50
CA ASP A 419 4.03 -9.80 -18.76
C ASP A 419 4.45 -11.27 -18.51
N ALA A 420 3.97 -12.18 -19.37
CA ALA A 420 4.12 -13.62 -19.21
C ALA A 420 5.58 -14.08 -19.09
N ARG A 421 6.50 -13.40 -19.80
CA ARG A 421 7.92 -13.72 -19.75
C ARG A 421 8.51 -13.32 -18.42
N SER A 422 8.08 -12.21 -17.82
CA SER A 422 8.57 -11.78 -16.51
C SER A 422 8.36 -12.83 -15.40
N PHE A 423 7.45 -13.80 -15.56
CA PHE A 423 7.23 -14.87 -14.58
C PHE A 423 7.76 -16.24 -15.04
N ALA A 424 8.39 -16.32 -16.20
CA ALA A 424 8.93 -17.55 -16.76
C ALA A 424 10.46 -17.56 -16.66
N PHE A 425 11.05 -18.74 -16.54
CA PHE A 425 12.50 -18.93 -16.62
C PHE A 425 13.36 -18.14 -15.60
N GLY A 426 12.79 -17.76 -14.45
CA GLY A 426 13.49 -17.09 -13.35
C GLY A 426 13.73 -15.58 -13.54
N TYR A 427 12.94 -14.91 -14.37
CA TYR A 427 13.10 -13.49 -14.70
C TYR A 427 12.61 -12.52 -13.62
N ASP A 428 13.30 -12.45 -12.48
CA ASP A 428 12.86 -11.56 -11.38
C ASP A 428 13.40 -10.13 -11.46
N LEU A 429 14.32 -9.82 -12.39
CA LEU A 429 14.80 -8.44 -12.61
C LEU A 429 14.05 -7.79 -13.77
N VAL A 430 13.48 -6.62 -13.51
CA VAL A 430 12.81 -5.78 -14.52
C VAL A 430 13.46 -4.40 -14.54
N TYR A 431 13.95 -3.97 -15.70
CA TYR A 431 14.70 -2.71 -15.82
C TYR A 431 14.52 -2.01 -17.17
N THR A 432 14.86 -0.72 -17.22
CA THR A 432 14.53 0.17 -18.35
C THR A 432 15.57 0.18 -19.46
N ASN A 433 16.75 -0.40 -19.26
CA ASN A 433 17.83 -0.44 -20.25
C ASN A 433 17.31 -0.91 -21.61
N SER A 434 17.66 -0.19 -22.67
CA SER A 434 17.37 -0.64 -24.03
C SER A 434 18.41 -1.69 -24.43
N THR A 435 17.96 -2.85 -24.88
CA THR A 435 18.81 -3.96 -25.30
C THR A 435 18.43 -4.36 -26.70
N ALA A 436 19.42 -4.71 -27.53
CA ALA A 436 19.21 -5.17 -28.89
C ALA A 436 19.44 -6.67 -29.00
N LYS A 437 18.98 -7.25 -30.11
CA LYS A 437 19.27 -8.65 -30.47
C LYS A 437 20.77 -8.92 -30.39
N GLY A 438 21.16 -10.03 -29.76
CA GLY A 438 22.57 -10.39 -29.50
C GLY A 438 23.11 -9.99 -28.13
N MET A 439 22.41 -9.09 -27.42
CA MET A 439 22.79 -8.72 -26.06
C MET A 439 22.33 -9.74 -25.00
N SER A 440 21.53 -10.75 -25.34
CA SER A 440 21.14 -11.80 -24.40
C SER A 440 22.36 -12.46 -23.76
N GLY A 441 22.36 -12.59 -22.44
CA GLY A 441 23.48 -13.02 -21.61
C GLY A 441 24.36 -11.89 -21.05
N SER A 442 24.06 -10.63 -21.37
CA SER A 442 24.79 -9.47 -20.84
C SER A 442 24.73 -9.37 -19.31
N PRO A 443 25.80 -8.96 -18.62
CA PRO A 443 25.72 -8.62 -17.20
C PRO A 443 24.82 -7.39 -16.97
N VAL A 444 23.95 -7.51 -15.97
CA VAL A 444 23.24 -6.38 -15.33
C VAL A 444 24.03 -5.99 -14.09
N LEU A 445 24.44 -4.72 -14.02
CA LEU A 445 25.42 -4.22 -13.07
C LEU A 445 24.82 -3.15 -12.16
N ASP A 446 25.24 -3.14 -10.89
CA ASP A 446 24.90 -2.07 -9.95
C ASP A 446 25.82 -0.83 -10.08
N SER A 447 25.62 0.18 -9.23
CA SER A 447 26.41 1.43 -9.22
C SER A 447 27.89 1.26 -8.85
N LEU A 448 28.32 0.07 -8.41
CA LEU A 448 29.71 -0.27 -8.12
C LEU A 448 30.31 -1.23 -9.15
N GLY A 449 29.57 -1.58 -10.21
CA GLY A 449 30.00 -2.51 -11.25
C GLY A 449 29.94 -3.97 -10.85
N ARG A 450 29.15 -4.32 -9.83
CA ARG A 450 28.91 -5.71 -9.42
C ARG A 450 27.78 -6.30 -10.25
N VAL A 451 27.95 -7.54 -10.70
CA VAL A 451 26.94 -8.27 -11.47
C VAL A 451 25.82 -8.68 -10.53
N ILE A 452 24.62 -8.15 -10.76
CA ILE A 452 23.40 -8.44 -9.97
C ILE A 452 22.40 -9.30 -10.74
N GLY A 453 22.57 -9.42 -12.06
CA GLY A 453 21.79 -10.33 -12.88
C GLY A 453 22.37 -10.55 -14.27
N ILE A 454 21.69 -11.39 -15.04
CA ILE A 454 21.98 -11.70 -16.43
C ILE A 454 20.78 -11.30 -17.27
N HIS A 455 20.98 -10.41 -18.24
CA HIS A 455 19.95 -10.04 -19.20
C HIS A 455 19.57 -11.24 -20.07
N THR A 456 18.29 -11.50 -20.25
CA THR A 456 17.81 -12.65 -21.01
C THR A 456 16.87 -12.23 -22.14
N ALA A 457 15.84 -11.46 -21.79
CA ALA A 457 14.75 -11.10 -22.68
C ALA A 457 14.30 -9.65 -22.43
N ALA A 458 13.30 -9.20 -23.17
CA ALA A 458 12.48 -8.07 -22.75
C ALA A 458 11.00 -8.41 -22.90
N GLU A 459 10.17 -7.64 -22.23
CA GLU A 459 8.72 -7.65 -22.35
C GLU A 459 8.24 -7.21 -23.75
N GLY A 460 6.99 -7.58 -24.10
CA GLY A 460 6.45 -7.62 -25.47
C GLY A 460 7.16 -8.57 -26.46
N GLU A 461 6.41 -9.33 -27.28
CA GLU A 461 7.06 -10.09 -28.36
C GLU A 461 7.77 -9.12 -29.31
N PRO A 462 8.99 -9.45 -29.78
CA PRO A 462 9.62 -8.65 -30.82
C PRO A 462 8.66 -8.52 -32.00
N THR A 463 8.20 -7.30 -32.25
CA THR A 463 7.19 -7.06 -33.27
C THR A 463 7.89 -6.64 -34.55
N LEU A 464 7.87 -7.49 -35.56
CA LEU A 464 8.30 -7.15 -36.91
C LEU A 464 7.27 -6.20 -37.53
N ILE A 465 7.71 -4.98 -37.84
CA ILE A 465 6.88 -3.95 -38.46
C ILE A 465 7.32 -3.79 -39.91
N LYS A 466 6.45 -4.20 -40.84
CA LYS A 466 6.59 -3.91 -42.26
C LYS A 466 6.28 -2.44 -42.52
N GLN A 467 7.25 -1.71 -43.02
CA GLN A 467 7.09 -0.34 -43.49
C GLN A 467 6.28 -0.28 -44.79
N LYS A 468 5.82 0.93 -45.15
CA LYS A 468 5.28 1.22 -46.50
C LYS A 468 6.30 0.93 -47.62
N THR A 469 7.59 1.01 -47.31
CA THR A 469 8.72 0.74 -48.22
C THR A 469 9.00 -0.76 -48.44
N GLY A 470 8.35 -1.65 -47.68
CA GLY A 470 8.58 -3.10 -47.71
C GLY A 470 9.67 -3.60 -46.76
N GLU A 471 10.40 -2.69 -46.10
CA GLU A 471 11.45 -3.03 -45.13
C GLU A 471 10.84 -3.44 -43.77
N GLU A 472 11.38 -4.49 -43.14
CA GLU A 472 10.96 -4.98 -41.82
C GLU A 472 11.86 -4.41 -40.72
N ARG A 473 11.28 -3.68 -39.76
CA ARG A 473 11.97 -3.23 -38.54
C ARG A 473 11.41 -3.94 -37.31
N GLU A 474 12.28 -4.56 -36.53
CA GLU A 474 11.92 -5.21 -35.26
C GLU A 474 11.89 -4.16 -34.14
N ILE A 475 10.79 -4.08 -33.39
CA ILE A 475 10.69 -3.24 -32.19
C ILE A 475 10.38 -4.09 -30.96
N GLN A 476 11.04 -3.75 -29.86
CA GLN A 476 10.86 -4.40 -28.57
C GLN A 476 10.05 -3.51 -27.62
N LEU A 477 8.80 -3.87 -27.37
CA LEU A 477 7.84 -3.07 -26.59
C LEU A 477 7.75 -3.52 -25.12
N GLY A 478 8.27 -2.73 -24.17
CA GLY A 478 8.17 -3.03 -22.74
C GLY A 478 9.46 -2.81 -21.98
N TYR A 479 9.69 -3.54 -20.89
CA TYR A 479 10.91 -3.45 -20.09
C TYR A 479 11.86 -4.61 -20.36
N SER A 480 13.14 -4.45 -20.04
CA SER A 480 14.11 -5.53 -20.15
C SER A 480 14.06 -6.41 -18.92
N LEU A 481 14.29 -7.71 -19.13
CA LEU A 481 14.18 -8.78 -18.15
C LEU A 481 15.53 -9.45 -17.95
N GLY A 482 15.76 -9.92 -16.72
CA GLY A 482 16.96 -10.68 -16.39
C GLY A 482 16.78 -11.62 -15.21
N VAL A 483 17.64 -12.63 -15.15
CA VAL A 483 17.69 -13.57 -14.02
C VAL A 483 18.62 -13.02 -12.94
N PRO A 484 18.18 -12.90 -11.67
CA PRO A 484 19.04 -12.45 -10.58
C PRO A 484 20.25 -13.36 -10.32
N ILE A 485 21.37 -12.78 -9.92
CA ILE A 485 22.56 -13.55 -9.52
C ILE A 485 22.32 -14.41 -8.27
N ARG A 486 21.45 -13.98 -7.34
CA ARG A 486 21.03 -14.82 -6.20
C ARG A 486 20.41 -16.15 -6.65
N THR A 487 19.63 -16.13 -7.74
CA THR A 487 18.99 -17.32 -8.31
C THR A 487 20.07 -18.26 -8.86
N PHE A 488 21.05 -17.72 -9.60
CA PHE A 488 22.21 -18.48 -10.05
C PHE A 488 23.01 -19.11 -8.89
N LEU A 489 23.32 -18.32 -7.85
CA LEU A 489 24.09 -18.80 -6.71
C LEU A 489 23.39 -19.92 -5.94
N ALA A 490 22.07 -19.81 -5.76
CA ALA A 490 21.26 -20.87 -5.15
C ALA A 490 21.30 -22.17 -5.98
N LEU A 491 21.20 -22.07 -7.30
CA LEU A 491 21.26 -23.22 -8.21
C LEU A 491 22.62 -23.91 -8.18
N VAL A 492 23.72 -23.14 -8.21
CA VAL A 492 25.08 -23.72 -8.15
C VAL A 492 25.38 -24.36 -6.80
N GLN A 493 24.87 -23.79 -5.71
CA GLN A 493 25.04 -24.37 -4.37
C GLN A 493 24.36 -25.75 -4.25
N GLN A 494 23.19 -25.95 -4.89
CA GLN A 494 22.49 -27.24 -4.92
C GLN A 494 23.26 -28.33 -5.68
N ASP A 495 24.04 -27.96 -6.70
CA ASP A 495 24.81 -28.91 -7.51
C ASP A 495 26.01 -29.52 -6.76
N LYS A 496 26.29 -29.10 -5.51
CA LYS A 496 27.41 -29.55 -4.66
C LYS A 496 28.80 -29.43 -5.32
N LYS A 497 28.93 -28.67 -6.42
CA LYS A 497 30.19 -28.36 -7.07
C LYS A 497 30.83 -27.15 -6.40
N GLN A 498 32.11 -27.28 -6.03
CA GLN A 498 32.83 -26.24 -5.31
C GLN A 498 33.53 -25.29 -6.30
N ILE A 499 32.76 -24.43 -6.97
CA ILE A 499 33.30 -23.31 -7.77
C ILE A 499 33.37 -22.06 -6.89
N TYR A 500 34.53 -21.41 -6.84
CA TYR A 500 34.70 -20.19 -6.03
C TYR A 500 34.34 -18.92 -6.82
N PHE A 501 33.33 -18.19 -6.34
CA PHE A 501 32.89 -16.91 -6.89
C PHE A 501 33.27 -15.74 -5.97
N LYS A 502 33.60 -14.58 -6.57
CA LYS A 502 33.79 -13.34 -5.81
C LYS A 502 32.44 -12.74 -5.45
N ILE A 503 31.96 -12.97 -4.23
CA ILE A 503 30.60 -12.56 -3.79
C ILE A 503 30.67 -11.37 -2.84
N GLN A 504 29.73 -10.42 -3.00
CA GLN A 504 29.48 -9.31 -2.09
C GLN A 504 28.01 -9.31 -1.66
N THR A 505 27.75 -9.14 -0.35
CA THR A 505 26.39 -9.23 0.22
C THR A 505 25.85 -7.89 0.72
N SER A 506 26.65 -6.82 0.69
CA SER A 506 26.21 -5.48 1.08
C SER A 506 25.53 -4.75 -0.09
N LEU A 507 24.39 -4.13 0.18
CA LEU A 507 23.75 -3.22 -0.77
C LEU A 507 24.68 -2.05 -1.10
N PRO A 508 24.72 -1.58 -2.36
CA PRO A 508 25.53 -0.43 -2.72
C PRO A 508 24.95 0.85 -2.07
N PRO A 509 25.80 1.82 -1.68
CA PRO A 509 25.35 3.11 -1.21
C PRO A 509 24.40 3.77 -2.22
N ARG A 510 23.39 4.49 -1.72
CA ARG A 510 22.50 5.25 -2.60
C ARG A 510 23.26 6.37 -3.27
N LEU A 511 23.03 6.52 -4.57
CA LEU A 511 23.45 7.71 -5.31
C LEU A 511 22.72 8.93 -4.74
N SER A 512 23.43 10.06 -4.59
CA SER A 512 22.78 11.32 -4.25
C SER A 512 21.81 11.72 -5.37
N ALA A 513 20.79 12.52 -5.07
CA ALA A 513 19.83 12.96 -6.10
C ALA A 513 20.51 13.67 -7.30
N PRO A 514 21.57 14.48 -7.10
CA PRO A 514 22.37 15.02 -8.21
C PRO A 514 23.09 13.94 -9.04
N GLN A 515 23.70 12.93 -8.40
CA GLN A 515 24.36 11.83 -9.12
C GLN A 515 23.35 10.99 -9.92
N LEU A 516 22.18 10.75 -9.34
CA LEU A 516 21.07 10.08 -9.99
C LEU A 516 20.62 10.88 -11.22
N ASP A 517 20.42 12.20 -11.08
CA ASP A 517 20.05 13.07 -12.20
C ASP A 517 21.10 13.09 -13.32
N GLU A 518 22.38 13.09 -12.98
CA GLU A 518 23.48 13.07 -13.95
C GLU A 518 23.45 11.79 -14.80
N ILE A 519 23.29 10.63 -14.16
CA ILE A 519 23.20 9.32 -14.84
C ILE A 519 21.91 9.21 -15.64
N ILE A 520 20.78 9.61 -15.05
CA ILE A 520 19.48 9.59 -15.73
C ILE A 520 19.53 10.53 -16.96
N THR A 521 19.94 11.77 -16.79
CA THR A 521 19.94 12.75 -17.88
C THR A 521 20.91 12.38 -19.00
N SER A 522 22.11 11.89 -18.67
CA SER A 522 23.09 11.44 -19.68
C SER A 522 22.66 10.17 -20.42
N ALA A 523 22.12 9.18 -19.70
CA ALA A 523 21.66 7.92 -20.31
C ALA A 523 20.34 8.08 -21.08
N PHE A 524 19.56 9.12 -20.78
CA PHE A 524 18.17 9.25 -21.23
C PHE A 524 17.86 10.58 -21.93
N ASN A 525 18.87 11.28 -22.44
CA ASN A 525 18.65 12.40 -23.36
C ASN A 525 18.18 11.85 -24.70
N ILE A 526 16.91 11.47 -24.77
CA ILE A 526 16.27 10.98 -25.99
C ILE A 526 15.76 12.21 -26.73
N GLU A 527 16.43 12.54 -27.82
CA GLU A 527 15.95 13.59 -28.72
C GLU A 527 14.68 13.10 -29.43
N PRO A 528 13.65 13.97 -29.56
CA PRO A 528 12.47 13.62 -30.33
C PRO A 528 12.86 13.34 -31.79
N PRO A 529 12.16 12.42 -32.47
CA PRO A 529 12.33 12.20 -33.89
C PRO A 529 12.25 13.51 -34.66
N GLY A 530 13.12 13.68 -35.66
CA GLY A 530 13.18 14.87 -36.51
C GLY A 530 11.92 15.06 -37.36
N THR A 531 11.91 16.10 -38.20
CA THR A 531 10.74 16.48 -39.01
C THR A 531 10.31 15.45 -40.06
N VAL A 532 11.17 14.48 -40.40
CA VAL A 532 10.92 13.43 -41.40
C VAL A 532 10.57 12.07 -40.75
N ALA A 533 10.23 12.07 -39.46
CA ALA A 533 9.96 10.85 -38.71
C ALA A 533 8.66 10.13 -39.11
N ASP A 534 8.71 8.82 -39.21
CA ASP A 534 7.56 7.98 -39.52
C ASP A 534 6.87 7.38 -38.27
N GLU A 535 5.83 6.55 -38.47
CA GLU A 535 5.10 5.95 -37.35
C GLU A 535 5.97 5.07 -36.44
N PHE A 536 7.02 4.44 -36.98
CA PHE A 536 7.92 3.57 -36.22
C PHE A 536 8.87 4.40 -35.38
N ASP A 537 9.38 5.51 -35.90
CA ASP A 537 10.27 6.41 -35.17
C ASP A 537 9.54 7.01 -33.96
N TRP A 538 8.28 7.42 -34.13
CA TRP A 538 7.43 7.90 -33.03
C TRP A 538 7.07 6.80 -32.03
N LEU A 539 6.78 5.57 -32.49
CA LEU A 539 6.54 4.42 -31.60
C LEU A 539 7.79 4.08 -30.79
N SER A 540 8.97 4.06 -31.42
CA SER A 540 10.25 3.79 -30.76
C SER A 540 10.59 4.87 -29.75
N TYR A 541 10.42 6.15 -30.11
CA TYR A 541 10.58 7.28 -29.20
C TYR A 541 9.63 7.19 -28.00
N GLY A 542 8.33 6.94 -28.25
CA GLY A 542 7.33 6.75 -27.21
C GLY A 542 7.64 5.57 -26.30
N ASN A 543 8.14 4.45 -26.83
CA ASN A 543 8.53 3.28 -26.04
C ASN A 543 9.75 3.55 -25.15
N LYS A 544 10.73 4.31 -25.65
CA LYS A 544 11.84 4.79 -24.81
C LYS A 544 11.33 5.70 -23.69
N LEU A 545 10.41 6.63 -23.98
CA LEU A 545 9.78 7.47 -22.95
C LEU A 545 8.96 6.67 -21.93
N LEU A 546 8.23 5.64 -22.38
CA LEU A 546 7.46 4.73 -21.53
C LEU A 546 8.38 4.00 -20.55
N ARG A 547 9.50 3.45 -21.05
CA ARG A 547 10.53 2.81 -20.21
C ARG A 547 11.04 3.77 -19.14
N LEU A 548 11.09 5.08 -19.42
CA LEU A 548 11.53 6.12 -18.49
C LEU A 548 10.45 6.71 -17.60
N GLN A 549 9.27 6.08 -17.56
CA GLN A 549 8.13 6.56 -16.78
C GLN A 549 7.63 7.96 -17.18
N LYS A 550 8.06 8.47 -18.34
CA LYS A 550 7.55 9.72 -18.92
C LYS A 550 6.23 9.43 -19.64
N TYR A 551 5.27 8.86 -18.91
CA TYR A 551 4.08 8.21 -19.48
C TYR A 551 3.20 9.17 -20.29
N GLU A 552 3.09 10.43 -19.88
CA GLU A 552 2.34 11.45 -20.61
C GLU A 552 3.00 11.78 -21.95
N LYS A 553 4.30 12.10 -21.94
CA LYS A 553 5.09 12.31 -23.17
C LYS A 553 5.12 11.07 -24.07
N ALA A 554 5.13 9.88 -23.48
CA ALA A 554 5.04 8.63 -24.21
C ALA A 554 3.68 8.51 -24.93
N ALA A 555 2.57 8.80 -24.24
CA ALA A 555 1.25 8.83 -24.84
C ALA A 555 1.15 9.85 -25.99
N ASP A 556 1.74 11.04 -25.84
CA ASP A 556 1.81 12.04 -26.92
C ASP A 556 2.59 11.55 -28.14
N ALA A 557 3.73 10.87 -27.91
CA ALA A 557 4.51 10.27 -28.99
C ALA A 557 3.73 9.15 -29.70
N PHE A 558 3.01 8.31 -28.95
CA PHE A 558 2.14 7.30 -29.54
C PHE A 558 0.98 7.91 -30.32
N ASP A 559 0.42 9.04 -29.87
CA ASP A 559 -0.59 9.78 -30.63
C ASP A 559 -0.07 10.29 -31.97
N LYS A 560 1.21 10.72 -32.04
CA LYS A 560 1.84 11.07 -33.31
C LYS A 560 1.99 9.84 -34.23
N ALA A 561 2.39 8.69 -33.70
CA ALA A 561 2.45 7.44 -34.47
C ALA A 561 1.07 7.04 -35.01
N ILE A 562 0.02 7.14 -34.20
CA ILE A 562 -1.37 6.82 -34.56
C ILE A 562 -1.91 7.80 -35.62
N ARG A 563 -1.57 9.09 -35.54
CA ARG A 563 -1.97 10.07 -36.57
C ARG A 563 -1.38 9.74 -37.95
N THR A 564 -0.13 9.27 -37.99
CA THR A 564 0.53 8.83 -39.23
C THR A 564 -0.07 7.52 -39.76
N LYS A 565 -0.43 6.59 -38.85
CA LYS A 565 -1.03 5.29 -39.20
C LYS A 565 -2.15 4.91 -38.21
N PRO A 566 -3.42 5.24 -38.50
CA PRO A 566 -4.52 5.03 -37.55
C PRO A 566 -4.79 3.57 -37.15
N ASN A 567 -4.55 2.61 -38.05
CA ASN A 567 -4.72 1.18 -37.80
C ASN A 567 -3.47 0.50 -37.18
N PHE A 568 -2.58 1.29 -36.59
CA PHE A 568 -1.33 0.79 -36.00
C PHE A 568 -1.55 0.25 -34.58
N TYR A 569 -2.02 -1.00 -34.48
CA TYR A 569 -2.40 -1.61 -33.20
C TYR A 569 -1.28 -1.57 -32.15
N GLN A 570 0.00 -1.62 -32.56
CA GLN A 570 1.16 -1.50 -31.66
C GLN A 570 1.19 -0.17 -30.92
N ALA A 571 0.89 0.94 -31.61
CA ALA A 571 0.85 2.26 -31.00
C ALA A 571 -0.36 2.43 -30.08
N TRP A 572 -1.52 1.87 -30.44
CA TRP A 572 -2.69 1.81 -29.57
C TRP A 572 -2.42 0.99 -28.29
N TYR A 573 -1.79 -0.17 -28.43
CA TYR A 573 -1.38 -1.01 -27.30
C TYR A 573 -0.38 -0.28 -26.39
N ALA A 574 0.67 0.33 -26.96
CA ALA A 574 1.67 1.06 -26.20
C ALA A 574 1.08 2.29 -25.50
N LYS A 575 0.15 3.01 -26.14
CA LYS A 575 -0.63 4.10 -25.55
C LYS A 575 -1.50 3.62 -24.39
N GLY A 576 -2.22 2.51 -24.57
CA GLY A 576 -3.02 1.89 -23.52
C GLY A 576 -2.18 1.54 -22.29
N ARG A 577 -0.98 0.98 -22.49
CA ARG A 577 -0.02 0.72 -21.40
C ARG A 577 0.44 1.99 -20.69
N ALA A 578 0.80 3.03 -21.44
CA ALA A 578 1.17 4.33 -20.87
C ALA A 578 0.06 4.92 -20.00
N GLN A 579 -1.19 4.81 -20.46
CA GLN A 579 -2.37 5.29 -19.74
C GLN A 579 -2.69 4.43 -18.51
N ARG A 580 -2.59 3.11 -18.60
CA ARG A 580 -2.80 2.20 -17.47
C ARG A 580 -1.77 2.44 -16.36
N LEU A 581 -0.50 2.68 -16.72
CA LEU A 581 0.55 3.02 -15.76
C LEU A 581 0.31 4.40 -15.10
N GLN A 582 -0.37 5.32 -15.77
CA GLN A 582 -0.89 6.57 -15.18
C GLN A 582 -2.17 6.36 -14.35
N ARG A 583 -2.67 5.13 -14.21
CA ARG A 583 -3.98 4.81 -13.60
C ARG A 583 -5.17 5.47 -14.31
N LYS A 584 -4.98 5.93 -15.55
CA LYS A 584 -6.03 6.44 -16.45
C LYS A 584 -6.75 5.25 -17.10
N TYR A 585 -7.42 4.44 -16.27
CA TYR A 585 -7.99 3.14 -16.69
C TYR A 585 -9.10 3.28 -17.74
N LYS A 586 -9.88 4.37 -17.68
CA LYS A 586 -10.96 4.62 -18.67
C LYS A 586 -10.39 4.92 -20.06
N GLU A 587 -9.31 5.69 -20.13
CA GLU A 587 -8.61 6.01 -21.37
C GLU A 587 -7.83 4.81 -21.90
N ALA A 588 -7.18 4.06 -21.00
CA ALA A 588 -6.48 2.83 -21.34
C ALA A 588 -7.42 1.80 -21.96
N LEU A 589 -8.63 1.65 -21.40
CA LEU A 589 -9.68 0.78 -21.95
C LEU A 589 -10.00 1.12 -23.40
N VAL A 590 -10.14 2.40 -23.75
CA VAL A 590 -10.39 2.84 -25.14
C VAL A 590 -9.23 2.42 -26.05
N SER A 591 -7.99 2.70 -25.62
CA SER A 591 -6.80 2.36 -26.41
C SER A 591 -6.62 0.85 -26.60
N PHE A 592 -6.87 0.04 -25.57
CA PHE A 592 -6.79 -1.43 -25.68
C PHE A 592 -7.89 -2.00 -26.57
N ASN A 593 -9.13 -1.49 -26.47
CA ASN A 593 -10.21 -1.90 -27.38
C ASN A 593 -9.87 -1.61 -28.85
N GLN A 594 -9.22 -0.48 -29.15
CA GLN A 594 -8.72 -0.16 -30.50
C GLN A 594 -7.59 -1.12 -30.92
N ALA A 595 -6.65 -1.43 -30.02
CA ALA A 595 -5.60 -2.39 -30.33
C ALA A 595 -6.17 -3.77 -30.69
N THR A 596 -7.14 -4.26 -29.92
CA THR A 596 -7.79 -5.56 -30.16
C THR A 596 -8.73 -5.56 -31.36
N SER A 597 -9.32 -4.42 -31.74
CA SER A 597 -10.15 -4.32 -32.95
C SER A 597 -9.32 -4.34 -34.23
N TYR A 598 -8.15 -3.69 -34.23
CA TYR A 598 -7.23 -3.71 -35.37
C TYR A 598 -6.44 -5.02 -35.48
N ASN A 599 -6.16 -5.69 -34.35
CA ASN A 599 -5.58 -7.04 -34.35
C ASN A 599 -6.20 -7.90 -33.25
N SER A 600 -7.20 -8.71 -33.62
CA SER A 600 -7.92 -9.59 -32.69
C SER A 600 -7.10 -10.80 -32.23
N THR A 601 -5.97 -11.09 -32.87
CA THR A 601 -5.08 -12.21 -32.51
C THR A 601 -3.93 -11.80 -31.59
N TYR A 602 -3.76 -10.49 -31.33
CA TYR A 602 -2.70 -9.99 -30.47
C TYR A 602 -3.09 -10.13 -29.00
N ASP A 603 -2.82 -11.31 -28.44
CA ASP A 603 -3.17 -11.69 -27.07
C ASP A 603 -2.66 -10.73 -25.96
N PRO A 604 -1.50 -10.04 -26.07
CA PRO A 604 -1.06 -9.12 -25.03
C PRO A 604 -2.03 -7.94 -24.83
N ALA A 605 -2.68 -7.46 -25.91
CA ALA A 605 -3.68 -6.40 -25.77
C ALA A 605 -4.96 -6.89 -25.09
N TRP A 606 -5.41 -8.12 -25.37
CA TRP A 606 -6.56 -8.73 -24.68
C TRP A 606 -6.28 -8.96 -23.19
N ARG A 607 -5.06 -9.36 -22.83
CA ARG A 607 -4.65 -9.51 -21.43
C ARG A 607 -4.67 -8.18 -20.69
N GLU A 608 -4.04 -7.15 -21.26
CA GLU A 608 -4.03 -5.81 -20.65
C GLU A 608 -5.43 -5.18 -20.60
N LEU A 609 -6.30 -5.50 -21.56
CA LEU A 609 -7.72 -5.13 -21.54
C LEU A 609 -8.44 -5.79 -20.36
N GLY A 610 -8.28 -7.10 -20.16
CA GLY A 610 -8.83 -7.83 -19.02
C GLY A 610 -8.39 -7.26 -17.68
N ASP A 611 -7.10 -6.98 -17.52
CA ASP A 611 -6.54 -6.34 -16.34
C ASP A 611 -7.06 -4.92 -16.10
N THR A 612 -7.27 -4.15 -17.18
CA THR A 612 -7.84 -2.80 -17.11
C THR A 612 -9.30 -2.83 -16.70
N LEU A 613 -10.07 -3.78 -17.23
CA LEU A 613 -11.47 -4.01 -16.86
C LEU A 613 -11.59 -4.47 -15.41
N PHE A 614 -10.69 -5.34 -14.94
CA PHE A 614 -10.61 -5.72 -13.53
C PHE A 614 -10.38 -4.51 -12.63
N ALA A 615 -9.43 -3.63 -12.97
CA ALA A 615 -9.17 -2.40 -12.22
C ALA A 615 -10.35 -1.40 -12.23
N LEU A 616 -11.25 -1.50 -13.22
CA LEU A 616 -12.50 -0.75 -13.30
C LEU A 616 -13.68 -1.46 -12.62
N ASN A 617 -13.45 -2.59 -11.93
CA ASN A 617 -14.46 -3.46 -11.32
C ASN A 617 -15.49 -4.03 -12.31
N ARG A 618 -15.13 -4.11 -13.60
CA ARG A 618 -15.97 -4.66 -14.69
C ARG A 618 -15.64 -6.14 -14.89
N TYR A 619 -15.86 -6.94 -13.86
CA TYR A 619 -15.35 -8.31 -13.76
C TYR A 619 -15.88 -9.26 -14.84
N GLU A 620 -17.15 -9.15 -15.24
CA GLU A 620 -17.71 -10.00 -16.31
C GLU A 620 -17.04 -9.74 -17.67
N GLU A 621 -16.78 -8.48 -18.01
CA GLU A 621 -16.06 -8.13 -19.25
C GLU A 621 -14.59 -8.51 -19.15
N ALA A 622 -13.98 -8.36 -17.97
CA ALA A 622 -12.62 -8.83 -17.73
C ALA A 622 -12.49 -10.34 -17.96
N ARG A 623 -13.48 -11.14 -17.51
CA ARG A 623 -13.53 -12.58 -17.75
C ARG A 623 -13.51 -12.88 -19.24
N GLN A 624 -14.38 -12.24 -20.02
CA GLN A 624 -14.49 -12.45 -21.47
C GLN A 624 -13.18 -12.11 -22.20
N ALA A 625 -12.54 -10.98 -21.84
CA ALA A 625 -11.26 -10.59 -22.43
C ALA A 625 -10.15 -11.62 -22.15
N LEU A 626 -10.11 -12.16 -20.92
CA LEU A 626 -9.10 -13.17 -20.55
C LEU A 626 -9.41 -14.56 -21.11
N GLU A 627 -10.69 -14.94 -21.24
CA GLU A 627 -11.11 -16.15 -21.96
C GLU A 627 -10.66 -16.09 -23.43
N LYS A 628 -10.68 -14.89 -24.05
CA LYS A 628 -10.14 -14.70 -25.40
C LYS A 628 -8.64 -14.96 -25.47
N VAL A 629 -7.87 -14.56 -24.44
CA VAL A 629 -6.44 -14.89 -24.36
C VAL A 629 -6.23 -16.40 -24.27
N VAL A 630 -7.03 -17.10 -23.45
CA VAL A 630 -6.96 -18.57 -23.34
C VAL A 630 -7.32 -19.27 -24.65
N GLU A 631 -8.27 -18.74 -25.41
CA GLU A 631 -8.64 -19.25 -26.74
C GLU A 631 -7.47 -19.11 -27.73
N LEU A 632 -6.82 -17.94 -27.74
CA LEU A 632 -5.67 -17.67 -28.63
C LEU A 632 -4.42 -18.45 -28.20
N LYS A 633 -4.20 -18.58 -26.89
CA LYS A 633 -2.99 -19.17 -26.31
C LYS A 633 -3.33 -20.03 -25.07
N PRO A 634 -3.65 -21.33 -25.27
CA PRO A 634 -4.14 -22.22 -24.21
C PRO A 634 -3.13 -22.57 -23.09
N ASP A 635 -1.86 -22.22 -23.28
CA ASP A 635 -0.75 -22.36 -22.34
C ASP A 635 -0.29 -21.02 -21.75
N GLU A 636 -1.07 -19.95 -21.90
CA GLU A 636 -0.78 -18.65 -21.30
C GLU A 636 -1.20 -18.59 -19.82
N PHE A 637 -0.27 -18.93 -18.92
CA PHE A 637 -0.57 -19.00 -17.49
C PHE A 637 -1.10 -17.67 -16.90
N MET A 638 -0.72 -16.52 -17.47
CA MET A 638 -1.21 -15.23 -16.99
C MET A 638 -2.71 -15.05 -17.18
N ALA A 639 -3.24 -15.56 -18.29
CA ALA A 639 -4.66 -15.50 -18.57
C ALA A 639 -5.43 -16.30 -17.52
N TYR A 640 -4.96 -17.52 -17.22
CA TYR A 640 -5.54 -18.34 -16.16
C TYR A 640 -5.38 -17.73 -14.76
N ARG A 641 -4.25 -17.07 -14.46
CA ARG A 641 -4.08 -16.31 -13.22
C ARG A 641 -5.09 -15.17 -13.12
N GLY A 642 -5.23 -14.37 -14.18
CA GLY A 642 -6.21 -13.30 -14.26
C GLY A 642 -7.65 -13.83 -14.10
N LEU A 643 -7.98 -14.94 -14.77
CA LEU A 643 -9.26 -15.62 -14.64
C LEU A 643 -9.50 -16.10 -13.21
N CYS A 644 -8.48 -16.64 -12.55
CA CYS A 644 -8.57 -17.03 -11.15
C CYS A 644 -8.99 -15.86 -10.26
N SER A 645 -8.34 -14.69 -10.40
CA SER A 645 -8.72 -13.48 -9.66
C SER A 645 -10.09 -12.94 -10.04
N VAL A 646 -10.41 -12.83 -11.33
CA VAL A 646 -11.70 -12.32 -11.82
C VAL A 646 -12.86 -13.20 -11.36
N LEU A 647 -12.73 -14.52 -11.48
CA LEU A 647 -13.77 -15.47 -11.07
C LEU A 647 -13.96 -15.48 -9.55
N ALA A 648 -12.89 -15.25 -8.78
CA ALA A 648 -12.98 -15.11 -7.34
C ALA A 648 -13.75 -13.84 -6.92
N GLU A 649 -13.52 -12.70 -7.57
CA GLU A 649 -14.29 -11.46 -7.35
C GLU A 649 -15.76 -11.61 -7.76
N LEU A 650 -16.05 -12.41 -8.79
CA LEU A 650 -17.41 -12.79 -9.17
C LEU A 650 -18.07 -13.79 -8.20
N GLY A 651 -17.34 -14.28 -7.19
CA GLY A 651 -17.81 -15.31 -6.25
C GLY A 651 -17.92 -16.71 -6.85
N ASN A 652 -17.46 -16.92 -8.09
CA ASN A 652 -17.44 -18.23 -8.75
C ASN A 652 -16.20 -19.02 -8.36
N TYR A 653 -16.10 -19.36 -7.06
CA TYR A 653 -14.89 -19.94 -6.48
C TYR A 653 -14.52 -21.29 -7.10
N ALA A 654 -15.49 -22.11 -7.52
CA ALA A 654 -15.22 -23.40 -8.16
C ALA A 654 -14.49 -23.26 -9.50
N GLN A 655 -14.88 -22.29 -10.34
CA GLN A 655 -14.17 -22.02 -11.60
C GLN A 655 -12.87 -21.26 -11.35
N ALA A 656 -12.83 -20.39 -10.34
CA ALA A 656 -11.61 -19.68 -9.94
C ALA A 656 -10.50 -20.67 -9.55
N ILE A 657 -10.80 -21.67 -8.72
CA ILE A 657 -9.85 -22.73 -8.34
C ILE A 657 -9.35 -23.48 -9.57
N LYS A 658 -10.24 -23.88 -10.50
CA LYS A 658 -9.82 -24.54 -11.76
C LYS A 658 -8.86 -23.69 -12.60
N ALA A 659 -9.13 -22.38 -12.69
CA ALA A 659 -8.25 -21.46 -13.38
C ALA A 659 -6.89 -21.36 -12.66
N CYS A 660 -6.89 -21.26 -11.33
CA CYS A 660 -5.67 -21.31 -10.53
C CYS A 660 -4.89 -22.62 -10.71
N ASP A 661 -5.55 -23.79 -10.68
CA ASP A 661 -4.93 -25.10 -10.91
C ASP A 661 -4.26 -25.16 -12.28
N ARG A 662 -4.91 -24.60 -13.30
CA ARG A 662 -4.34 -24.53 -14.65
C ARG A 662 -3.14 -23.59 -14.70
N ALA A 663 -3.20 -22.43 -14.04
CA ALA A 663 -2.07 -21.52 -13.93
C ALA A 663 -0.87 -22.18 -13.20
N ILE A 664 -1.12 -22.88 -12.10
CA ILE A 664 -0.11 -23.64 -11.33
C ILE A 664 0.51 -24.74 -12.19
N LYS A 665 -0.32 -25.49 -12.94
CA LYS A 665 0.16 -26.57 -13.81
C LYS A 665 1.11 -26.06 -14.90
N ILE A 666 0.85 -24.88 -15.45
CA ILE A 666 1.68 -24.28 -16.50
C ILE A 666 2.93 -23.64 -15.90
N ASN A 667 2.79 -22.88 -14.81
CA ASN A 667 3.88 -22.15 -14.17
C ASN A 667 3.72 -22.16 -12.63
N PRO A 668 4.34 -23.14 -11.94
CA PRO A 668 4.22 -23.29 -10.49
C PRO A 668 5.13 -22.30 -9.75
N GLN A 669 4.63 -21.08 -9.55
CA GLN A 669 5.32 -20.01 -8.81
C GLN A 669 4.58 -19.69 -7.50
N PRO A 670 5.26 -19.12 -6.48
CA PRO A 670 4.67 -18.87 -5.17
C PRO A 670 3.32 -18.13 -5.22
N LEU A 671 3.22 -17.09 -6.05
CA LEU A 671 2.01 -16.25 -6.16
C LEU A 671 0.76 -17.05 -6.55
N GLN A 672 0.88 -18.06 -7.40
CA GLN A 672 -0.25 -18.85 -7.90
C GLN A 672 -0.85 -19.71 -6.78
N TYR A 673 0.00 -20.29 -5.93
CA TYR A 673 -0.44 -20.99 -4.72
C TYR A 673 -1.05 -20.00 -3.73
N ILE A 674 -0.43 -18.82 -3.54
CA ILE A 674 -0.98 -17.81 -2.63
C ILE A 674 -2.38 -17.36 -3.08
N LEU A 675 -2.60 -17.12 -4.37
CA LEU A 675 -3.92 -16.75 -4.90
C LEU A 675 -4.97 -17.85 -4.67
N ARG A 676 -4.62 -19.12 -4.93
CA ARG A 676 -5.54 -20.25 -4.65
C ARG A 676 -5.81 -20.40 -3.15
N GLY A 677 -4.78 -20.25 -2.33
CA GLY A 677 -4.90 -20.28 -0.87
C GLY A 677 -5.76 -19.14 -0.32
N GLU A 678 -5.69 -17.94 -0.89
CA GLU A 678 -6.60 -16.84 -0.54
C GLU A 678 -8.06 -17.17 -0.88
N ILE A 679 -8.32 -17.83 -2.00
CA ILE A 679 -9.67 -18.28 -2.37
C ILE A 679 -10.17 -19.35 -1.39
N HIS A 680 -9.37 -20.38 -1.09
CA HIS A 680 -9.71 -21.39 -0.09
C HIS A 680 -10.02 -20.76 1.26
N ARG A 681 -9.20 -19.81 1.70
CA ARG A 681 -9.44 -19.06 2.94
C ARG A 681 -10.76 -18.27 2.90
N ASN A 682 -11.07 -17.63 1.78
CA ASN A 682 -12.34 -16.90 1.61
C ASN A 682 -13.56 -17.83 1.61
N MET A 683 -13.40 -19.09 1.19
CA MET A 683 -14.42 -20.14 1.30
C MET A 683 -14.54 -20.72 2.72
N GLY A 684 -13.59 -20.44 3.62
CA GLY A 684 -13.50 -21.03 4.95
C GLY A 684 -12.70 -22.34 5.01
N ASP A 685 -12.11 -22.77 3.88
CA ASP A 685 -11.27 -23.97 3.77
C ASP A 685 -9.83 -23.66 4.24
N THR A 686 -9.69 -23.21 5.48
CA THR A 686 -8.43 -22.64 5.99
C THR A 686 -7.26 -23.62 6.00
N GLN A 687 -7.53 -24.92 6.13
CA GLN A 687 -6.50 -25.98 6.06
C GLN A 687 -5.88 -26.10 4.67
N GLU A 688 -6.69 -26.07 3.60
CA GLU A 688 -6.17 -26.10 2.23
C GLU A 688 -5.45 -24.79 1.88
N ALA A 689 -5.93 -23.66 2.42
CA ALA A 689 -5.22 -22.39 2.31
C ALA A 689 -3.81 -22.44 2.92
N ILE A 690 -3.66 -22.98 4.13
CA ILE A 690 -2.37 -23.13 4.80
C ILE A 690 -1.42 -24.02 3.99
N LYS A 691 -1.94 -25.10 3.40
CA LYS A 691 -1.19 -26.02 2.52
C LYS A 691 -0.62 -25.32 1.29
N ASP A 692 -1.41 -24.45 0.68
CA ASP A 692 -0.98 -23.62 -0.45
C ASP A 692 0.08 -22.61 -0.03
N PHE A 693 -0.07 -21.96 1.12
CA PHE A 693 0.94 -21.05 1.64
C PHE A 693 2.24 -21.77 2.02
N ASP A 694 2.17 -22.98 2.59
CA ASP A 694 3.35 -23.82 2.85
C ASP A 694 4.07 -24.18 1.54
N THR A 695 3.32 -24.50 0.48
CA THR A 695 3.89 -24.77 -0.84
C THR A 695 4.58 -23.52 -1.41
N ALA A 696 3.95 -22.35 -1.27
CA ALA A 696 4.55 -21.08 -1.70
C ALA A 696 5.84 -20.77 -0.91
N LEU A 697 5.86 -21.01 0.39
CA LEU A 697 7.04 -20.82 1.26
C LEU A 697 8.14 -21.84 1.00
N ASN A 698 7.80 -23.07 0.57
CA ASN A 698 8.80 -24.03 0.11
C ASN A 698 9.47 -23.59 -1.20
N LEU A 699 8.73 -22.93 -2.09
CA LEU A 699 9.27 -22.36 -3.32
C LEU A 699 10.08 -21.08 -3.06
N GLN A 700 9.64 -20.24 -2.11
CA GLN A 700 10.30 -19.00 -1.73
C GLN A 700 10.26 -18.80 -0.19
N PRO A 701 11.28 -19.29 0.54
CA PRO A 701 11.30 -19.27 2.01
C PRO A 701 11.37 -17.89 2.66
N ASP A 702 11.72 -16.87 1.89
CA ASP A 702 11.87 -15.47 2.29
C ASP A 702 10.73 -14.58 1.79
N ASN A 703 9.57 -15.15 1.44
CA ASN A 703 8.42 -14.39 0.96
C ASN A 703 7.56 -13.78 2.11
N PRO A 704 7.65 -12.46 2.39
CA PRO A 704 6.90 -11.84 3.49
C PRO A 704 5.38 -11.87 3.27
N PHE A 705 4.92 -11.83 2.02
CA PHE A 705 3.50 -11.85 1.68
C PHE A 705 2.88 -13.21 2.00
N ALA A 706 3.56 -14.31 1.67
CA ALA A 706 3.11 -15.67 1.98
C ALA A 706 2.99 -15.89 3.50
N TYR A 707 4.01 -15.50 4.29
CA TYR A 707 3.92 -15.56 5.77
C TYR A 707 2.75 -14.71 6.30
N ARG A 708 2.55 -13.50 5.77
CA ARG A 708 1.41 -12.67 6.18
C ARG A 708 0.07 -13.36 5.90
N GLN A 709 -0.12 -13.93 4.70
CA GLN A 709 -1.37 -14.61 4.35
C GLN A 709 -1.59 -15.90 5.17
N GLN A 710 -0.52 -16.65 5.47
CA GLN A 710 -0.56 -17.80 6.35
C GLN A 710 -0.92 -17.42 7.78
N GLY A 711 -0.34 -16.33 8.31
CA GLY A 711 -0.66 -15.83 9.64
C GLY A 711 -2.12 -15.42 9.77
N VAL A 712 -2.68 -14.77 8.74
CA VAL A 712 -4.12 -14.45 8.67
C VAL A 712 -4.97 -15.72 8.69
N ALA A 713 -4.60 -16.74 7.90
CA ALA A 713 -5.31 -18.02 7.89
C ALA A 713 -5.26 -18.72 9.26
N ARG A 714 -4.09 -18.85 9.89
CA ARG A 714 -3.96 -19.45 11.22
C ARG A 714 -4.74 -18.69 12.29
N SER A 715 -4.85 -17.37 12.18
CA SER A 715 -5.69 -16.58 13.08
C SER A 715 -7.17 -16.94 12.96
N GLN A 716 -7.68 -17.20 11.74
CA GLN A 716 -9.07 -17.63 11.52
C GLN A 716 -9.38 -19.00 12.13
N GLU A 717 -8.37 -19.87 12.28
CA GLU A 717 -8.48 -21.15 13.00
C GLU A 717 -8.39 -21.00 14.52
N GLY A 718 -8.15 -19.79 15.02
CA GLY A 718 -7.86 -19.53 16.44
C GLY A 718 -6.45 -19.91 16.88
N ASN A 719 -5.58 -20.33 15.95
CA ASN A 719 -4.15 -20.57 16.23
C ASN A 719 -3.38 -19.24 16.26
N TYR A 720 -3.65 -18.43 17.28
CA TYR A 720 -3.06 -17.10 17.42
C TYR A 720 -1.54 -17.14 17.58
N GLN A 721 -0.98 -18.16 18.25
CA GLN A 721 0.47 -18.27 18.43
C GLN A 721 1.19 -18.54 17.10
N GLY A 722 0.66 -19.45 16.27
CA GLY A 722 1.16 -19.67 14.92
C GLY A 722 1.03 -18.42 14.05
N ALA A 723 -0.11 -17.74 14.14
CA ALA A 723 -0.34 -16.48 13.42
C ALA A 723 0.70 -15.41 13.77
N LEU A 724 0.98 -15.19 15.06
CA LEU A 724 2.00 -14.24 15.51
C LEU A 724 3.40 -14.63 15.03
N ALA A 725 3.74 -15.92 15.01
CA ALA A 725 5.05 -16.38 14.52
C ALA A 725 5.25 -16.04 13.04
N ASP A 726 4.25 -16.32 12.18
CA ASP A 726 4.35 -16.00 10.76
C ASP A 726 4.38 -14.49 10.52
N LEU A 727 3.56 -13.72 11.24
CA LEU A 727 3.52 -12.26 11.09
C LEU A 727 4.80 -11.61 11.59
N ASN A 728 5.42 -12.13 12.66
CA ASN A 728 6.76 -11.72 13.08
C ASN A 728 7.80 -12.01 12.01
N LYS A 729 7.72 -13.18 11.36
CA LYS A 729 8.62 -13.52 10.26
C LYS A 729 8.43 -12.58 9.08
N ALA A 730 7.18 -12.29 8.68
CA ALA A 730 6.87 -11.32 7.63
C ALA A 730 7.45 -9.92 7.94
N ILE A 731 7.30 -9.43 9.17
CA ILE A 731 7.86 -8.13 9.62
C ILE A 731 9.39 -8.17 9.64
N SER A 732 10.01 -9.28 10.03
CA SER A 732 11.47 -9.41 10.03
C SER A 732 12.07 -9.40 8.62
N LEU A 733 11.32 -9.93 7.64
CA LEU A 733 11.70 -9.94 6.24
C LEU A 733 11.46 -8.58 5.58
N GLN A 734 10.39 -7.90 5.98
CA GLN A 734 10.02 -6.59 5.46
C GLN A 734 9.49 -5.67 6.58
N SER A 735 10.38 -4.89 7.19
CA SER A 735 10.06 -4.04 8.35
C SER A 735 9.24 -2.79 8.03
N ASP A 736 9.12 -2.43 6.75
CA ASP A 736 8.29 -1.32 6.27
C ASP A 736 6.91 -1.79 5.77
N ASN A 737 6.57 -3.07 5.93
CA ASN A 737 5.27 -3.61 5.54
C ASN A 737 4.17 -3.24 6.54
N ALA A 738 3.47 -2.13 6.28
CA ALA A 738 2.37 -1.66 7.13
C ALA A 738 1.29 -2.73 7.36
N TYR A 739 0.95 -3.52 6.33
CA TYR A 739 -0.10 -4.55 6.43
C TYR A 739 0.29 -5.74 7.31
N ALA A 740 1.57 -6.07 7.44
CA ALA A 740 2.00 -7.11 8.36
C ALA A 740 1.77 -6.69 9.83
N TYR A 741 2.03 -5.42 10.16
CA TYR A 741 1.67 -4.84 11.46
C TYR A 741 0.15 -4.80 11.65
N VAL A 742 -0.62 -4.42 10.63
CA VAL A 742 -2.09 -4.43 10.70
C VAL A 742 -2.63 -5.81 11.05
N GLU A 743 -2.23 -6.85 10.32
CA GLU A 743 -2.74 -8.19 10.57
C GLU A 743 -2.31 -8.71 11.95
N ARG A 744 -1.09 -8.37 12.42
CA ARG A 744 -0.63 -8.71 13.78
C ARG A 744 -1.39 -7.96 14.88
N GLY A 745 -1.68 -6.68 14.65
CA GLY A 745 -2.53 -5.87 15.51
C GLY A 745 -3.97 -6.41 15.59
N VAL A 746 -4.52 -6.93 14.49
CA VAL A 746 -5.83 -7.61 14.48
C VAL A 746 -5.79 -8.88 15.34
N VAL A 747 -4.74 -9.71 15.22
CA VAL A 747 -4.55 -10.89 16.06
C VAL A 747 -4.49 -10.50 17.55
N TYR A 748 -3.72 -9.47 17.90
CA TYR A 748 -3.67 -8.98 19.28
C TYR A 748 -5.03 -8.47 19.78
N ALA A 749 -5.81 -7.80 18.94
CA ALA A 749 -7.16 -7.38 19.28
C ALA A 749 -8.10 -8.57 19.53
N GLN A 750 -8.03 -9.62 18.71
CA GLN A 750 -8.79 -10.87 18.91
C GLN A 750 -8.40 -11.58 20.21
N MET A 751 -7.14 -11.49 20.62
CA MET A 751 -6.64 -11.98 21.91
C MET A 751 -6.96 -11.06 23.10
N GLY A 752 -7.53 -9.87 22.87
CA GLY A 752 -7.80 -8.87 23.91
C GLY A 752 -6.57 -8.08 24.38
N ASN A 753 -5.41 -8.23 23.73
CA ASN A 753 -4.18 -7.50 24.06
C ASN A 753 -4.20 -6.08 23.48
N ARG A 754 -4.81 -5.16 24.23
CA ARG A 754 -4.98 -3.75 23.83
C ARG A 754 -3.66 -3.01 23.62
N LEU A 755 -2.63 -3.29 24.42
CA LEU A 755 -1.34 -2.58 24.34
C LEU A 755 -0.62 -2.88 23.03
N ALA A 756 -0.43 -4.16 22.71
CA ALA A 756 0.24 -4.58 21.48
C ALA A 756 -0.56 -4.20 20.22
N PHE A 757 -1.91 -4.24 20.31
CA PHE A 757 -2.79 -3.71 19.26
C PHE A 757 -2.49 -2.23 18.96
N VAL A 758 -2.40 -1.36 19.98
CA VAL A 758 -2.15 0.07 19.77
C VAL A 758 -0.77 0.31 19.16
N GLU A 759 0.25 -0.40 19.63
CA GLU A 759 1.62 -0.27 19.12
C GLU A 759 1.69 -0.61 17.63
N ASP A 760 1.14 -1.75 17.22
CA ASP A 760 1.17 -2.19 15.82
C ASP A 760 0.40 -1.26 14.89
N PHE A 761 -0.78 -0.80 15.31
CA PHE A 761 -1.56 0.14 14.49
C PHE A 761 -0.95 1.54 14.43
N ASN A 762 -0.26 2.00 15.48
CA ASN A 762 0.51 3.25 15.42
C ASN A 762 1.69 3.11 14.45
N LYS A 763 2.38 1.97 14.46
CA LYS A 763 3.45 1.71 13.50
C LYS A 763 2.94 1.65 12.07
N ALA A 764 1.84 0.94 11.83
CA ALA A 764 1.20 0.85 10.51
C ALA A 764 0.77 2.22 9.97
N LEU A 765 0.12 3.05 10.79
CA LEU A 765 -0.31 4.40 10.40
C LEU A 765 0.85 5.40 10.29
N HIS A 766 1.98 5.16 10.95
CA HIS A 766 3.19 5.95 10.71
C HIS A 766 3.80 5.63 9.33
N LEU A 767 3.72 4.38 8.89
CA LEU A 767 4.18 3.94 7.56
C LEU A 767 3.23 4.39 6.45
N GLU A 768 1.92 4.30 6.67
CA GLU A 768 0.87 4.68 5.72
C GLU A 768 -0.24 5.51 6.40
N PRO A 769 -0.04 6.84 6.57
CA PRO A 769 -0.95 7.70 7.34
C PRO A 769 -2.32 7.96 6.68
N ASP A 770 -2.40 7.87 5.35
CA ASP A 770 -3.58 8.22 4.55
C ASP A 770 -4.30 6.98 3.98
N SER A 771 -4.23 5.85 4.67
CA SER A 771 -4.74 4.56 4.17
C SER A 771 -6.13 4.22 4.73
N ALA A 772 -7.17 4.39 3.90
CA ALA A 772 -8.56 4.01 4.24
C ALA A 772 -8.68 2.55 4.72
N SER A 773 -7.87 1.66 4.13
CA SER A 773 -7.84 0.23 4.47
C SER A 773 -7.32 -0.02 5.89
N ILE A 774 -6.25 0.68 6.29
CA ILE A 774 -5.65 0.54 7.62
C ILE A 774 -6.61 1.06 8.69
N TYR A 775 -7.24 2.23 8.49
CA TYR A 775 -8.28 2.72 9.39
C TYR A 775 -9.46 1.74 9.47
N SER A 776 -9.89 1.18 8.35
CA SER A 776 -10.95 0.16 8.33
C SER A 776 -10.57 -1.13 9.09
N LYS A 777 -9.31 -1.53 9.06
CA LYS A 777 -8.81 -2.68 9.83
C LYS A 777 -8.68 -2.35 11.32
N ARG A 778 -8.24 -1.13 11.66
CA ARG A 778 -8.16 -0.66 13.05
C ARG A 778 -9.54 -0.57 13.68
N GLY A 779 -10.51 -0.04 12.97
CA GLY A 779 -11.89 0.00 13.43
C GLY A 779 -12.47 -1.41 13.64
N LEU A 780 -12.14 -2.39 12.79
CA LEU A 780 -12.52 -3.80 13.01
C LEU A 780 -11.87 -4.40 14.26
N ALA A 781 -10.58 -4.14 14.46
CA ALA A 781 -9.87 -4.58 15.66
C ALA A 781 -10.44 -3.92 16.93
N ARG A 782 -10.77 -2.63 16.89
CA ARG A 782 -11.48 -1.94 17.99
C ARG A 782 -12.86 -2.52 18.24
N TYR A 783 -13.58 -2.91 17.19
CA TYR A 783 -14.84 -3.64 17.32
C TYR A 783 -14.65 -4.97 18.07
N TYR A 784 -13.62 -5.77 17.76
CA TYR A 784 -13.31 -7.00 18.53
C TYR A 784 -12.98 -6.70 19.99
N LEU A 785 -12.33 -5.58 20.25
CA LEU A 785 -12.08 -5.06 21.60
C LEU A 785 -13.32 -4.40 22.25
N GLN A 786 -14.49 -4.44 21.61
CA GLN A 786 -15.72 -3.79 22.07
C GLN A 786 -15.60 -2.26 22.27
N ASP A 787 -14.60 -1.64 21.65
CA ASP A 787 -14.45 -0.18 21.57
C ASP A 787 -15.24 0.34 20.35
N PHE A 788 -16.56 0.33 20.47
CA PHE A 788 -17.46 0.73 19.38
C PHE A 788 -17.29 2.20 19.00
N LYS A 789 -16.99 3.07 19.98
CA LYS A 789 -16.76 4.50 19.73
C LYS A 789 -15.50 4.71 18.89
N GLY A 790 -14.37 4.12 19.29
CA GLY A 790 -13.14 4.21 18.51
C GLY A 790 -13.25 3.51 17.15
N ALA A 791 -14.06 2.45 17.05
CA ALA A 791 -14.35 1.81 15.76
C ALA A 791 -15.12 2.74 14.81
N ILE A 792 -16.13 3.46 15.32
CA ILE A 792 -16.88 4.48 14.55
C ILE A 792 -15.94 5.59 14.07
N GLU A 793 -15.10 6.13 14.95
CA GLU A 793 -14.13 7.17 14.60
C GLU A 793 -13.21 6.72 13.45
N ASP A 794 -12.66 5.51 13.53
CA ASP A 794 -11.79 4.95 12.49
C ASP A 794 -12.53 4.72 11.17
N TYR A 795 -13.76 4.22 11.20
CA TYR A 795 -14.55 4.04 9.99
C TYR A 795 -14.94 5.37 9.35
N THR A 796 -15.25 6.41 10.15
CA THR A 796 -15.49 7.76 9.64
C THR A 796 -14.23 8.36 9.00
N THR A 797 -13.06 8.17 9.60
CA THR A 797 -11.78 8.57 8.98
C THR A 797 -11.52 7.81 7.69
N ALA A 798 -11.77 6.50 7.66
CA ALA A 798 -11.62 5.69 6.45
C ALA A 798 -12.51 6.18 5.29
N ILE A 799 -13.74 6.60 5.59
CA ILE A 799 -14.66 7.23 4.62
C ILE A 799 -14.09 8.53 4.08
N GLY A 800 -13.43 9.35 4.91
CA GLY A 800 -12.78 10.58 4.47
C GLY A 800 -11.73 10.34 3.36
N PHE A 801 -11.05 9.19 3.41
CA PHE A 801 -10.09 8.78 2.39
C PHE A 801 -10.71 8.00 1.22
N ALA A 802 -11.87 7.37 1.42
CA ALA A 802 -12.57 6.56 0.41
C ALA A 802 -14.10 6.81 0.42
N PRO A 803 -14.56 8.01 0.01
CA PRO A 803 -15.95 8.43 0.17
C PRO A 803 -16.94 7.66 -0.72
N GLU A 804 -16.44 6.96 -1.76
CA GLU A 804 -17.29 6.19 -2.68
C GLU A 804 -17.46 4.72 -2.24
N SER A 805 -16.93 4.31 -1.08
CA SER A 805 -16.93 2.92 -0.64
C SER A 805 -18.23 2.52 0.08
N ALA A 806 -19.21 2.03 -0.67
CA ALA A 806 -20.47 1.51 -0.11
C ALA A 806 -20.26 0.46 1.00
N TYR A 807 -19.21 -0.34 0.90
CA TYR A 807 -18.83 -1.36 1.88
C TYR A 807 -18.51 -0.77 3.26
N ILE A 808 -17.81 0.37 3.33
CA ILE A 808 -17.44 1.00 4.61
C ILE A 808 -18.68 1.61 5.27
N TYR A 809 -19.57 2.24 4.49
CA TYR A 809 -20.84 2.74 5.00
C TYR A 809 -21.73 1.62 5.57
N TYR A 810 -21.90 0.52 4.85
CA TYR A 810 -22.73 -0.61 5.29
C TYR A 810 -22.06 -1.48 6.37
N LYS A 811 -21.03 -2.25 6.01
CA LYS A 811 -20.53 -3.37 6.83
C LYS A 811 -19.70 -2.90 8.02
N LYS A 812 -19.19 -1.69 7.96
CA LYS A 812 -18.33 -1.15 9.02
C LYS A 812 -19.13 -0.21 9.90
N LEU A 813 -19.68 0.86 9.34
CA LEU A 813 -20.34 1.90 10.13
C LEU A 813 -21.80 1.57 10.50
N GLY A 814 -22.60 1.07 9.55
CA GLY A 814 -23.98 0.67 9.80
C GLY A 814 -24.08 -0.48 10.81
N ASP A 815 -23.27 -1.52 10.66
CA ASP A 815 -23.26 -2.68 11.57
C ASP A 815 -22.80 -2.29 12.99
N VAL A 816 -21.73 -1.50 13.14
CA VAL A 816 -21.24 -1.10 14.47
C VAL A 816 -22.23 -0.18 15.19
N ARG A 817 -22.89 0.73 14.46
CA ARG A 817 -23.93 1.61 15.02
C ARG A 817 -25.18 0.82 15.38
N THR A 818 -25.54 -0.18 14.58
CA THR A 818 -26.62 -1.14 14.91
C THR A 818 -26.28 -1.89 16.21
N ALA A 819 -25.03 -2.35 16.37
CA ALA A 819 -24.57 -3.00 17.60
C ALA A 819 -24.57 -2.06 18.82
N GLN A 820 -24.28 -0.77 18.62
CA GLN A 820 -24.39 0.28 19.64
C GLN A 820 -25.85 0.69 19.91
N LYS A 821 -26.83 0.17 19.16
CA LYS A 821 -28.26 0.54 19.18
C LYS A 821 -28.55 1.98 18.73
N ASP A 822 -27.62 2.59 17.99
CA ASP A 822 -27.83 3.87 17.30
C ASP A 822 -28.51 3.62 15.95
N PHE A 823 -29.80 3.25 16.03
CA PHE A 823 -30.57 2.80 14.87
C PHE A 823 -30.83 3.91 13.85
N ALA A 824 -30.93 5.17 14.29
CA ALA A 824 -31.12 6.30 13.37
C ALA A 824 -29.89 6.49 12.48
N ALA A 825 -28.71 6.62 13.09
CA ALA A 825 -27.46 6.81 12.36
C ALA A 825 -27.07 5.57 11.52
N ALA A 826 -27.37 4.37 12.00
CA ALA A 826 -27.21 3.14 11.21
C ALA A 826 -28.08 3.14 9.95
N GLY A 827 -29.35 3.57 10.05
CA GLY A 827 -30.27 3.68 8.91
C GLY A 827 -29.79 4.67 7.84
N GLU A 828 -29.19 5.78 8.25
CA GLU A 828 -28.56 6.75 7.34
C GLU A 828 -27.37 6.12 6.60
N ASN A 829 -26.49 5.41 7.30
CA ASN A 829 -25.33 4.79 6.66
C ASN A 829 -25.72 3.69 5.66
N TYR A 830 -26.73 2.88 5.98
CA TYR A 830 -27.24 1.91 5.01
C TYR A 830 -27.89 2.58 3.80
N THR A 831 -28.56 3.72 4.00
CA THR A 831 -29.13 4.50 2.90
C THR A 831 -28.04 5.05 1.99
N GLU A 832 -26.94 5.53 2.56
CA GLU A 832 -25.80 6.02 1.76
C GLU A 832 -25.09 4.88 1.03
N ALA A 833 -24.93 3.71 1.65
CA ALA A 833 -24.40 2.53 0.98
C ALA A 833 -25.26 2.12 -0.23
N ILE A 834 -26.58 2.19 -0.11
CA ILE A 834 -27.53 1.94 -1.22
C ILE A 834 -27.43 3.03 -2.29
N ARG A 835 -27.25 4.30 -1.91
CA ARG A 835 -27.07 5.40 -2.87
C ARG A 835 -25.81 5.21 -3.72
N LEU A 836 -24.72 4.78 -3.09
CA LEU A 836 -23.44 4.50 -3.75
C LEU A 836 -23.51 3.24 -4.61
N GLN A 837 -24.16 2.19 -4.11
CA GLN A 837 -24.30 0.91 -4.81
C GLN A 837 -25.74 0.38 -4.72
N PRO A 838 -26.62 0.74 -5.68
CA PRO A 838 -28.04 0.36 -5.65
C PRO A 838 -28.32 -1.15 -5.75
N ASN A 839 -27.37 -1.95 -6.20
CA ASN A 839 -27.45 -3.41 -6.25
C ASN A 839 -26.76 -4.10 -5.06
N TYR A 840 -26.50 -3.36 -3.98
CA TYR A 840 -25.84 -3.93 -2.80
C TYR A 840 -26.84 -4.52 -1.81
N THR A 841 -27.24 -5.77 -2.08
CA THR A 841 -28.24 -6.54 -1.32
C THR A 841 -28.06 -6.49 0.19
N PRO A 842 -26.84 -6.65 0.76
CA PRO A 842 -26.66 -6.62 2.21
C PRO A 842 -27.10 -5.30 2.87
N ALA A 843 -26.94 -4.15 2.20
CA ALA A 843 -27.35 -2.86 2.75
C ALA A 843 -28.87 -2.71 2.85
N TYR A 844 -29.63 -3.29 1.91
CA TYR A 844 -31.08 -3.39 2.04
C TYR A 844 -31.47 -4.26 3.22
N VAL A 845 -30.82 -5.41 3.43
CA VAL A 845 -31.08 -6.28 4.59
C VAL A 845 -30.79 -5.54 5.90
N GLY A 846 -29.63 -4.89 6.02
CA GLY A 846 -29.25 -4.11 7.21
C GLY A 846 -30.24 -2.99 7.51
N ARG A 847 -30.65 -2.22 6.49
CA ARG A 847 -31.65 -1.16 6.63
C ARG A 847 -33.03 -1.71 6.99
N GLY A 848 -33.43 -2.83 6.40
CA GLY A 848 -34.68 -3.51 6.72
C GLY A 848 -34.75 -3.93 8.20
N ILE A 849 -33.66 -4.51 8.73
CA ILE A 849 -33.55 -4.88 10.14
C ILE A 849 -33.65 -3.64 11.04
N VAL A 850 -32.93 -2.56 10.71
CA VAL A 850 -32.98 -1.31 11.48
C VAL A 850 -34.38 -0.67 11.42
N ARG A 851 -35.03 -0.66 10.26
CA ARG A 851 -36.41 -0.20 10.08
C ARG A 851 -37.39 -0.99 10.93
N ALA A 852 -37.21 -2.30 11.04
CA ALA A 852 -38.00 -3.14 11.94
C ALA A 852 -37.85 -2.70 13.41
N ARG A 853 -36.63 -2.37 13.86
CA ARG A 853 -36.35 -1.92 15.24
C ARG A 853 -36.95 -0.57 15.58
N VAL A 854 -37.03 0.34 14.61
CA VAL A 854 -37.66 1.67 14.80
C VAL A 854 -39.16 1.67 14.48
N GLY A 855 -39.75 0.51 14.20
CA GLY A 855 -41.19 0.35 13.97
C GLY A 855 -41.67 0.73 12.56
N ASN A 856 -40.77 0.96 11.60
CA ASN A 856 -41.12 1.21 10.20
C ASN A 856 -41.38 -0.10 9.45
N GLN A 857 -42.57 -0.65 9.65
CA GLN A 857 -42.97 -1.96 9.11
C GLN A 857 -43.02 -1.98 7.58
N GLN A 858 -43.53 -0.90 6.96
CA GLN A 858 -43.65 -0.80 5.51
C GLN A 858 -42.29 -0.71 4.83
N GLY A 859 -41.41 0.17 5.32
CA GLY A 859 -40.06 0.32 4.78
C GLY A 859 -39.16 -0.91 4.99
N MET A 860 -39.40 -1.70 6.04
CA MET A 860 -38.75 -3.00 6.23
C MET A 860 -39.14 -3.98 5.10
N LEU A 861 -40.44 -4.11 4.82
CA LEU A 861 -40.94 -5.02 3.78
C LEU A 861 -40.44 -4.61 2.38
N GLU A 862 -40.41 -3.31 2.09
CA GLU A 862 -39.83 -2.77 0.85
C GLU A 862 -38.36 -3.15 0.67
N ASP A 863 -37.55 -2.99 1.72
CA ASP A 863 -36.12 -3.32 1.66
C ASP A 863 -35.89 -4.82 1.46
N PHE A 864 -36.65 -5.70 2.12
CA PHE A 864 -36.52 -7.14 1.89
C PHE A 864 -37.05 -7.59 0.53
N ASN A 865 -38.10 -6.96 0.00
CA ASN A 865 -38.53 -7.18 -1.38
C ASN A 865 -37.43 -6.81 -2.38
N GLN A 866 -36.76 -5.67 -2.17
CA GLN A 866 -35.68 -5.23 -3.03
C GLN A 866 -34.42 -6.10 -2.88
N ALA A 867 -34.12 -6.57 -1.68
CA ALA A 867 -33.04 -7.53 -1.48
C ALA A 867 -33.31 -8.84 -2.25
N LEU A 868 -34.55 -9.33 -2.18
CA LEU A 868 -34.95 -10.56 -2.85
C LEU A 868 -35.02 -10.42 -4.38
N SER A 869 -35.40 -9.25 -4.90
CA SER A 869 -35.37 -8.99 -6.35
C SER A 869 -33.96 -9.07 -6.93
N GLN A 870 -32.94 -8.75 -6.13
CA GLN A 870 -31.53 -8.83 -6.51
C GLN A 870 -30.97 -10.25 -6.38
N GLN A 871 -31.41 -11.00 -5.38
CA GLN A 871 -30.94 -12.37 -5.11
C GLN A 871 -32.13 -13.32 -4.89
N PRO A 872 -32.86 -13.68 -5.97
CA PRO A 872 -34.04 -14.53 -5.86
C PRO A 872 -33.70 -15.95 -5.39
N ASP A 873 -32.44 -16.38 -5.55
CA ASP A 873 -32.00 -17.72 -5.17
C ASP A 873 -31.46 -17.81 -3.73
N ASN A 874 -31.71 -16.79 -2.90
CA ASN A 874 -31.22 -16.74 -1.51
C ASN A 874 -32.32 -17.08 -0.48
N ALA A 875 -32.25 -18.30 0.07
CA ALA A 875 -33.21 -18.81 1.06
C ALA A 875 -33.33 -17.93 2.33
N TRP A 876 -32.27 -17.25 2.74
CA TRP A 876 -32.31 -16.35 3.90
C TRP A 876 -33.19 -15.12 3.64
N LEU A 877 -33.17 -14.56 2.43
CA LEU A 877 -33.98 -13.39 2.09
C LEU A 877 -35.47 -13.69 2.11
N TYR A 878 -35.86 -14.90 1.68
CA TYR A 878 -37.22 -15.39 1.88
C TYR A 878 -37.60 -15.46 3.35
N SER A 879 -36.71 -15.94 4.23
CA SER A 879 -37.01 -15.96 5.67
C SER A 879 -37.19 -14.56 6.28
N TYR A 880 -36.35 -13.58 5.90
CA TYR A 880 -36.47 -12.19 6.35
C TYR A 880 -37.76 -11.54 5.84
N ARG A 881 -38.12 -11.77 4.57
CA ARG A 881 -39.39 -11.29 4.03
C ARG A 881 -40.59 -11.99 4.68
N GLY A 882 -40.46 -13.28 4.97
CA GLY A 882 -41.44 -14.06 5.70
C GLY A 882 -41.77 -13.40 7.04
N ASP A 883 -40.76 -13.14 7.88
CA ASP A 883 -40.92 -12.41 9.14
C ASP A 883 -41.59 -11.04 8.93
N ALA A 884 -41.14 -10.29 7.92
CA ALA A 884 -41.71 -8.97 7.63
C ALA A 884 -43.18 -9.02 7.23
N ARG A 885 -43.58 -10.01 6.42
CA ARG A 885 -44.96 -10.26 6.02
C ARG A 885 -45.85 -10.62 7.21
N PHE A 886 -45.35 -11.45 8.12
CA PHE A 886 -46.04 -11.73 9.38
C PHE A 886 -46.26 -10.47 10.23
N ILE A 887 -45.25 -9.59 10.32
CA ILE A 887 -45.36 -8.32 11.05
C ILE A 887 -46.43 -7.41 10.45
N VAL A 888 -46.54 -7.34 9.12
CA VAL A 888 -47.60 -6.59 8.42
C VAL A 888 -48.92 -7.37 8.28
N LYS A 889 -49.05 -8.53 8.94
CA LYS A 889 -50.22 -9.42 8.94
C LYS A 889 -50.57 -10.09 7.61
N ASP A 890 -49.63 -10.13 6.66
CA ASP A 890 -49.67 -11.01 5.48
C ASP A 890 -49.20 -12.42 5.85
N PHE A 891 -50.06 -13.13 6.58
CA PHE A 891 -49.76 -14.46 7.10
C PHE A 891 -49.57 -15.50 6.00
N GLN A 892 -50.40 -15.44 4.95
CA GLN A 892 -50.33 -16.39 3.84
C GLN A 892 -49.03 -16.20 3.05
N GLY A 893 -48.69 -14.96 2.67
CA GLY A 893 -47.44 -14.68 1.95
C GLY A 893 -46.20 -14.98 2.79
N GLY A 894 -46.25 -14.79 4.11
CA GLY A 894 -45.18 -15.17 5.01
C GLY A 894 -44.96 -16.69 5.06
N MET A 895 -46.04 -17.47 5.10
CA MET A 895 -45.97 -18.94 5.08
C MET A 895 -45.39 -19.49 3.78
N GLU A 896 -45.76 -18.89 2.64
CA GLU A 896 -45.22 -19.23 1.33
C GLU A 896 -43.71 -18.98 1.24
N ASP A 897 -43.24 -17.87 1.83
CA ASP A 897 -41.81 -17.55 1.86
C ASP A 897 -41.00 -18.53 2.70
N TYR A 898 -41.48 -18.92 3.88
CA TYR A 898 -40.81 -19.97 4.65
C TYR A 898 -40.80 -21.31 3.93
N GLN A 899 -41.89 -21.66 3.24
CA GLN A 899 -41.94 -22.89 2.44
C GLN A 899 -40.90 -22.88 1.31
N LYS A 900 -40.73 -21.74 0.63
CA LYS A 900 -39.67 -21.55 -0.37
C LYS A 900 -38.27 -21.66 0.25
N ALA A 901 -38.02 -20.98 1.37
CA ALA A 901 -36.73 -21.06 2.08
C ALA A 901 -36.37 -22.51 2.46
N ILE A 902 -37.34 -23.28 2.98
CA ILE A 902 -37.18 -24.70 3.32
C ILE A 902 -36.84 -25.53 2.07
N ALA A 903 -37.55 -25.33 0.97
CA ALA A 903 -37.33 -26.08 -0.27
C ALA A 903 -35.96 -25.80 -0.90
N MET A 904 -35.50 -24.54 -0.82
CA MET A 904 -34.24 -24.11 -1.41
C MET A 904 -33.01 -24.56 -0.62
N PHE A 905 -33.12 -24.64 0.71
CA PHE A 905 -31.99 -25.03 1.56
C PHE A 905 -32.39 -26.04 2.65
N PRO A 906 -32.69 -27.29 2.26
CA PRO A 906 -33.20 -28.32 3.18
C PRO A 906 -32.27 -28.60 4.37
N GLN A 907 -30.96 -28.41 4.20
CA GLN A 907 -29.95 -28.57 5.25
C GLN A 907 -30.05 -27.57 6.41
N LEU A 908 -30.59 -26.37 6.17
CA LEU A 908 -30.99 -25.43 7.24
C LEU A 908 -32.49 -25.46 7.50
N GLY A 909 -33.21 -26.46 6.96
CA GLY A 909 -34.64 -26.62 7.13
C GLY A 909 -35.06 -26.57 8.60
N TYR A 910 -34.23 -27.08 9.52
CA TYR A 910 -34.52 -27.02 10.95
C TYR A 910 -34.69 -25.59 11.50
N LEU A 911 -33.94 -24.60 10.98
CA LEU A 911 -34.09 -23.19 11.34
C LEU A 911 -35.40 -22.65 10.79
N TYR A 912 -35.67 -22.86 9.50
CA TYR A 912 -36.84 -22.31 8.83
C TYR A 912 -38.16 -22.94 9.32
N TYR A 913 -38.18 -24.24 9.62
CA TYR A 913 -39.29 -24.88 10.32
C TYR A 913 -39.51 -24.25 11.71
N THR A 914 -38.45 -23.98 12.47
CA THR A 914 -38.58 -23.33 13.77
C THR A 914 -39.13 -21.90 13.65
N LEU A 915 -38.67 -21.12 12.67
CA LEU A 915 -39.18 -19.78 12.40
C LEU A 915 -40.65 -19.81 12.01
N ARG A 916 -41.04 -20.71 11.10
CA ARG A 916 -42.43 -20.91 10.68
C ARG A 916 -43.33 -21.36 11.84
N GLY A 917 -42.83 -22.26 12.69
CA GLY A 917 -43.51 -22.71 13.90
C GLY A 917 -43.75 -21.56 14.87
N ASN A 918 -42.75 -20.70 15.10
CA ASN A 918 -42.90 -19.50 15.94
C ASN A 918 -43.97 -18.56 15.37
N ALA A 919 -43.99 -18.40 14.05
CA ALA A 919 -44.93 -17.55 13.34
C ALA A 919 -46.37 -18.10 13.44
N ARG A 920 -46.55 -19.42 13.30
CA ARG A 920 -47.83 -20.11 13.55
C ARG A 920 -48.30 -19.99 15.01
N GLN A 921 -47.38 -20.04 15.97
CA GLN A 921 -47.68 -19.85 17.38
C GLN A 921 -48.23 -18.44 17.67
N GLU A 922 -47.71 -17.40 17.00
CA GLU A 922 -48.27 -16.03 17.09
C GLU A 922 -49.68 -15.93 16.50
N GLN A 923 -49.99 -16.73 15.47
CA GLN A 923 -51.35 -16.87 14.93
C GLN A 923 -52.26 -17.77 15.79
N LYS A 924 -51.76 -18.31 16.91
CA LYS A 924 -52.45 -19.29 17.77
C LYS A 924 -52.75 -20.63 17.07
N ASP A 925 -52.04 -20.94 16.00
CA ASP A 925 -52.01 -22.27 15.38
C ASP A 925 -50.94 -23.14 16.08
N TYR A 926 -51.25 -23.55 17.30
CA TYR A 926 -50.32 -24.32 18.13
C TYR A 926 -50.08 -25.73 17.58
N LYS A 927 -51.09 -26.34 16.95
CA LYS A 927 -50.95 -27.67 16.34
C LYS A 927 -50.00 -27.64 15.15
N GLY A 928 -50.14 -26.65 14.27
CA GLY A 928 -49.22 -26.43 13.15
C GLY A 928 -47.83 -26.00 13.61
N ALA A 929 -47.72 -25.23 14.70
CA ALA A 929 -46.43 -24.89 15.31
C ALA A 929 -45.69 -26.13 15.83
N ILE A 930 -46.38 -27.00 16.58
CA ILE A 930 -45.82 -28.27 17.08
C ILE A 930 -45.36 -29.17 15.93
N ALA A 931 -46.14 -29.26 14.85
CA ALA A 931 -45.76 -30.03 13.67
C ALA A 931 -44.46 -29.51 13.04
N ASP A 932 -44.30 -28.19 12.93
CA ASP A 932 -43.07 -27.59 12.41
C ASP A 932 -41.87 -27.83 13.34
N TYR A 933 -42.03 -27.70 14.66
CA TYR A 933 -40.95 -28.01 15.59
C TYR A 933 -40.57 -29.49 15.57
N ASN A 934 -41.52 -30.40 15.31
CA ASN A 934 -41.20 -31.81 15.13
C ASN A 934 -40.31 -32.04 13.90
N GLU A 935 -40.61 -31.40 12.77
CA GLU A 935 -39.73 -31.46 11.59
C GLU A 935 -38.36 -30.83 11.86
N ALA A 936 -38.32 -29.71 12.58
CA ALA A 936 -37.06 -29.09 12.98
C ALA A 936 -36.19 -30.05 13.82
N LEU A 937 -36.81 -30.74 14.78
CA LEU A 937 -36.12 -31.71 15.64
C LEU A 937 -35.81 -33.02 14.91
N ARG A 938 -36.60 -33.42 13.91
CA ARG A 938 -36.26 -34.55 13.04
C ARG A 938 -34.97 -34.28 12.25
N LEU A 939 -34.83 -33.06 11.75
CA LEU A 939 -33.64 -32.63 11.01
C LEU A 939 -32.44 -32.35 11.92
N LYS A 940 -32.67 -31.79 13.10
CA LYS A 940 -31.63 -31.49 14.10
C LYS A 940 -32.08 -31.88 15.50
N PRO A 941 -31.85 -33.15 15.91
CA PRO A 941 -32.34 -33.68 17.18
C PRO A 941 -31.80 -33.00 18.44
N ASN A 942 -30.66 -32.30 18.36
CA ASN A 942 -30.05 -31.59 19.49
C ASN A 942 -30.40 -30.09 19.54
N PHE A 943 -31.42 -29.64 18.79
CA PHE A 943 -31.74 -28.22 18.70
C PHE A 943 -32.60 -27.72 19.87
N ALA A 944 -31.93 -27.29 20.94
CA ALA A 944 -32.55 -26.84 22.19
C ALA A 944 -33.67 -25.79 22.03
N LEU A 945 -33.53 -24.86 21.07
CA LEU A 945 -34.54 -23.83 20.83
C LEU A 945 -35.87 -24.41 20.33
N ALA A 946 -35.84 -25.39 19.43
CA ALA A 946 -37.05 -26.04 18.92
C ALA A 946 -37.77 -26.85 20.02
N TYR A 947 -37.02 -27.53 20.89
CA TYR A 947 -37.60 -28.17 22.08
C TYR A 947 -38.29 -27.16 22.99
N ASN A 948 -37.61 -26.07 23.37
CA ASN A 948 -38.21 -25.03 24.21
C ASN A 948 -39.48 -24.44 23.56
N ASN A 949 -39.45 -24.14 22.26
CA ASN A 949 -40.58 -23.54 21.59
C ASN A 949 -41.75 -24.53 21.40
N ARG A 950 -41.45 -25.82 21.20
CA ARG A 950 -42.47 -26.88 21.19
C ARG A 950 -43.12 -27.07 22.55
N GLY A 951 -42.33 -27.04 23.62
CA GLY A 951 -42.85 -27.06 24.99
C GLY A 951 -43.79 -25.88 25.27
N LEU A 952 -43.41 -24.67 24.84
CA LEU A 952 -44.28 -23.49 24.93
C LEU A 952 -45.57 -23.63 24.12
N ALA A 953 -45.50 -24.15 22.89
CA ALA A 953 -46.69 -24.38 22.08
C ALA A 953 -47.65 -25.42 22.71
N ARG A 954 -47.12 -26.45 23.38
CA ARG A 954 -47.92 -27.45 24.12
C ARG A 954 -48.64 -26.82 25.32
N VAL A 955 -47.93 -26.01 26.12
CA VAL A 955 -48.53 -25.26 27.22
C VAL A 955 -49.65 -24.34 26.72
N ALA A 956 -49.41 -23.59 25.64
CA ALA A 956 -50.37 -22.65 25.09
C ALA A 956 -51.56 -23.33 24.38
N TRP A 957 -51.40 -24.57 23.90
CA TRP A 957 -52.48 -25.36 23.32
C TRP A 957 -53.46 -25.82 24.40
N ASP A 958 -52.97 -26.31 25.53
CA ASP A 958 -53.80 -26.81 26.64
C ASP A 958 -54.61 -25.67 27.30
N GLU A 959 -54.04 -24.46 27.42
CA GLU A 959 -54.75 -23.27 27.90
C GLU A 959 -55.95 -22.86 27.02
N LYS A 960 -56.03 -23.34 25.77
CA LYS A 960 -57.13 -23.03 24.83
C LYS A 960 -58.44 -23.77 25.19
N ASP A 961 -58.34 -24.93 25.83
CA ASP A 961 -59.50 -25.73 26.26
C ASP A 961 -60.05 -25.28 27.63
N ALA A 962 -59.29 -24.48 28.38
CA ALA A 962 -59.69 -23.87 29.66
C ALA A 962 -60.46 -22.53 29.51
N ILE A 963 -60.77 -22.09 28.29
CA ILE A 963 -61.33 -20.75 28.03
C ILE A 963 -62.87 -20.77 28.13
N SER A 964 -63.40 -20.75 29.35
CA SER A 964 -64.57 -19.91 29.66
C SER A 964 -64.26 -18.81 30.68
N SER A 965 -63.00 -18.64 31.10
CA SER A 965 -62.61 -17.45 31.87
C SER A 965 -61.15 -17.09 31.69
N VAL A 966 -60.94 -15.96 31.02
CA VAL A 966 -59.94 -14.89 31.26
C VAL A 966 -59.13 -14.52 30.00
N PRO A 967 -59.20 -13.25 29.54
CA PRO A 967 -58.21 -12.62 28.67
C PRO A 967 -57.04 -12.02 29.47
N SER A 968 -55.81 -12.21 28.96
CA SER A 968 -54.61 -11.37 29.15
C SER A 968 -54.53 -10.53 30.44
N GLY A 969 -54.11 -11.16 31.54
CA GLY A 969 -53.80 -10.46 32.79
C GLY A 969 -54.16 -11.27 34.02
N LEU A 970 -53.14 -11.87 34.66
CA LEU A 970 -53.02 -12.04 36.11
C LEU A 970 -54.34 -12.02 36.90
N TYR A 971 -55.09 -13.13 36.88
CA TYR A 971 -56.08 -13.50 37.89
C TYR A 971 -56.35 -15.00 37.81
N ILE A 972 -56.02 -15.77 38.85
CA ILE A 972 -56.81 -16.95 39.21
C ILE A 972 -57.07 -16.93 40.73
N ASN A 973 -58.36 -16.86 41.06
CA ASN A 973 -58.95 -17.22 42.33
C ASN A 973 -59.07 -18.76 42.37
N PRO A 974 -58.53 -19.47 43.37
CA PRO A 974 -58.41 -20.93 43.33
C PRO A 974 -59.70 -21.63 43.75
N LYS A 975 -60.67 -21.77 42.85
CA LYS A 975 -61.76 -22.75 42.99
C LYS A 975 -62.27 -23.21 41.62
N GLU A 976 -61.65 -24.25 41.07
CA GLU A 976 -62.26 -25.47 40.50
C GLU A 976 -61.21 -26.31 39.73
N PRO A 977 -61.32 -27.65 39.67
CA PRO A 977 -60.28 -28.52 39.13
C PRO A 977 -60.43 -28.68 37.61
N VAL A 978 -59.40 -28.31 36.84
CA VAL A 978 -59.32 -28.58 35.41
C VAL A 978 -58.61 -29.92 35.19
N GLU A 979 -59.30 -30.87 34.55
CA GLU A 979 -58.75 -32.14 34.06
C GLU A 979 -57.93 -31.93 32.78
N THR A 980 -56.64 -31.58 32.86
CA THR A 980 -55.73 -31.66 31.68
C THR A 980 -54.27 -31.97 32.08
N ASN A 981 -53.96 -33.22 32.47
CA ASN A 981 -52.62 -33.55 33.00
C ASN A 981 -51.60 -34.07 31.94
N LYS A 982 -51.98 -34.28 30.67
CA LYS A 982 -51.14 -35.01 29.69
C LYS A 982 -50.17 -34.16 28.86
N ASP A 983 -50.53 -32.93 28.48
CA ASP A 983 -49.67 -32.11 27.61
C ASP A 983 -48.67 -31.23 28.38
N TYR A 984 -48.92 -30.92 29.66
CA TYR A 984 -47.92 -30.31 30.56
C TYR A 984 -46.73 -31.24 30.84
N GLU A 985 -46.95 -32.55 31.04
CA GLU A 985 -45.84 -33.52 31.19
C GLU A 985 -44.95 -33.55 29.94
N ARG A 986 -45.58 -33.52 28.76
CA ARG A 986 -44.88 -33.46 27.48
C ARG A 986 -44.14 -32.14 27.28
N ALA A 987 -44.69 -31.02 27.77
CA ALA A 987 -44.00 -29.74 27.75
C ALA A 987 -42.78 -29.72 28.69
N ILE A 988 -42.92 -30.27 29.90
CA ILE A 988 -41.82 -30.43 30.86
C ILE A 988 -40.71 -31.29 30.29
N ASN A 989 -41.04 -32.38 29.59
CA ASN A 989 -40.06 -33.21 28.89
C ASN A 989 -39.34 -32.41 27.80
N ASP A 990 -40.06 -31.66 26.96
CA ASP A 990 -39.45 -30.80 25.95
C ASP A 990 -38.51 -29.76 26.57
N PHE A 991 -38.91 -29.07 27.64
CA PHE A 991 -38.01 -28.13 28.32
C PHE A 991 -36.80 -28.84 28.95
N THR A 992 -36.97 -30.07 29.42
CA THR A 992 -35.88 -30.88 29.97
C THR A 992 -34.88 -31.26 28.88
N GLU A 993 -35.33 -31.65 27.70
CA GLU A 993 -34.44 -31.87 26.54
C GLU A 993 -33.75 -30.59 26.09
N ALA A 994 -34.47 -29.46 26.10
CA ALA A 994 -33.86 -28.16 25.80
C ALA A 994 -32.71 -27.82 26.77
N ILE A 995 -32.90 -28.11 28.06
CA ILE A 995 -31.88 -27.92 29.12
C ILE A 995 -30.75 -28.95 28.98
N HIS A 996 -31.05 -30.20 28.66
CA HIS A 996 -30.06 -31.25 28.47
C HIS A 996 -29.08 -30.88 27.35
N HIS A 997 -29.61 -30.42 26.21
CA HIS A 997 -28.78 -29.97 25.09
C HIS A 997 -28.14 -28.58 25.30
N LYS A 998 -28.72 -27.73 26.15
CA LYS A 998 -28.20 -26.41 26.47
C LYS A 998 -28.36 -26.09 27.97
N PRO A 999 -27.41 -26.50 28.83
CA PRO A 999 -27.53 -26.38 30.28
C PRO A 999 -27.57 -24.94 30.82
N ASP A 1000 -27.13 -23.95 30.04
CA ASP A 1000 -27.17 -22.52 30.35
C ASP A 1000 -28.43 -21.81 29.80
N PHE A 1001 -29.43 -22.56 29.30
CA PHE A 1001 -30.62 -21.99 28.68
C PHE A 1001 -31.68 -21.53 29.70
N ALA A 1002 -31.48 -20.37 30.31
CA ALA A 1002 -32.34 -19.88 31.38
C ALA A 1002 -33.83 -19.72 31.04
N LEU A 1003 -34.17 -19.43 29.78
CA LEU A 1003 -35.57 -19.39 29.34
C LEU A 1003 -36.23 -20.77 29.45
N ALA A 1004 -35.52 -21.85 29.13
CA ALA A 1004 -36.06 -23.21 29.27
C ALA A 1004 -36.29 -23.58 30.73
N TYR A 1005 -35.40 -23.17 31.65
CA TYR A 1005 -35.66 -23.30 33.09
C TYR A 1005 -36.89 -22.50 33.53
N ASN A 1006 -36.99 -21.23 33.12
CA ASN A 1006 -38.17 -20.40 33.43
C ASN A 1006 -39.48 -21.05 32.94
N ASN A 1007 -39.49 -21.54 31.70
CA ASN A 1007 -40.67 -22.13 31.09
C ASN A 1007 -41.03 -23.49 31.71
N ARG A 1008 -40.02 -24.32 32.06
CA ARG A 1008 -40.24 -25.56 32.81
C ARG A 1008 -40.76 -25.30 34.22
N GLY A 1009 -40.22 -24.29 34.89
CA GLY A 1009 -40.69 -23.85 36.20
C GLY A 1009 -42.15 -23.42 36.16
N PHE A 1010 -42.57 -22.72 35.11
CA PHE A 1010 -43.97 -22.34 34.90
C PHE A 1010 -44.87 -23.57 34.70
N ALA A 1011 -44.48 -24.50 33.83
CA ALA A 1011 -45.25 -25.73 33.60
C ALA A 1011 -45.38 -26.58 34.89
N ARG A 1012 -44.31 -26.69 35.69
CA ARG A 1012 -44.32 -27.36 36.99
C ARG A 1012 -45.20 -26.66 38.03
N TYR A 1013 -45.20 -25.33 38.03
CA TYR A 1013 -46.08 -24.53 38.89
C TYR A 1013 -47.57 -24.84 38.61
N ILE A 1014 -47.96 -24.92 37.33
CA ILE A 1014 -49.34 -25.28 36.94
C ILE A 1014 -49.68 -26.71 37.38
N GLN A 1015 -48.74 -27.65 37.28
CA GLN A 1015 -48.89 -29.01 37.83
C GLN A 1015 -48.79 -29.10 39.37
N LYS A 1016 -48.65 -27.97 40.07
CA LYS A 1016 -48.49 -27.88 41.53
C LYS A 1016 -47.20 -28.54 42.07
N ASP A 1017 -46.22 -28.83 41.20
CA ASP A 1017 -44.86 -29.16 41.61
C ASP A 1017 -44.09 -27.89 41.98
N TYR A 1018 -44.41 -27.36 43.17
CA TYR A 1018 -43.83 -26.10 43.62
C TYR A 1018 -42.34 -26.20 43.94
N GLU A 1019 -41.84 -27.36 44.38
CA GLU A 1019 -40.41 -27.56 44.66
C GLU A 1019 -39.59 -27.59 43.37
N GLY A 1020 -40.05 -28.34 42.37
CA GLY A 1020 -39.41 -28.36 41.05
C GLY A 1020 -39.46 -27.00 40.36
N ALA A 1021 -40.57 -26.26 40.49
CA ALA A 1021 -40.68 -24.91 39.97
C ALA A 1021 -39.70 -23.92 40.62
N LEU A 1022 -39.56 -23.94 41.95
CA LEU A 1022 -38.58 -23.12 42.66
C LEU A 1022 -37.14 -23.45 42.26
N ALA A 1023 -36.81 -24.73 42.12
CA ALA A 1023 -35.48 -25.17 41.69
C ALA A 1023 -35.12 -24.61 40.30
N ASP A 1024 -36.07 -24.68 39.36
CA ASP A 1024 -35.90 -24.14 38.03
C ASP A 1024 -35.76 -22.61 38.02
N TYR A 1025 -36.61 -21.89 38.75
CA TYR A 1025 -36.49 -20.43 38.84
C TYR A 1025 -35.20 -19.98 39.52
N ASN A 1026 -34.73 -20.71 40.54
CA ASN A 1026 -33.42 -20.45 41.16
C ASN A 1026 -32.28 -20.63 40.16
N GLN A 1027 -32.35 -21.66 39.30
CA GLN A 1027 -31.36 -21.86 38.26
C GLN A 1027 -31.43 -20.77 37.18
N ALA A 1028 -32.64 -20.39 36.75
CA ALA A 1028 -32.83 -19.30 35.80
C ALA A 1028 -32.28 -17.97 36.34
N ILE A 1029 -32.52 -17.66 37.62
CA ILE A 1029 -31.98 -16.46 38.30
C ILE A 1029 -30.46 -16.52 38.44
N ARG A 1030 -29.87 -17.69 38.74
CA ARG A 1030 -28.42 -17.86 38.76
C ARG A 1030 -27.79 -17.54 37.40
N LEU A 1031 -28.43 -17.95 36.32
CA LEU A 1031 -27.98 -17.69 34.95
C LEU A 1031 -28.18 -16.22 34.53
N HIS A 1032 -29.30 -15.59 34.92
CA HIS A 1032 -29.60 -14.19 34.59
C HIS A 1032 -30.11 -13.39 35.81
N PRO A 1033 -29.22 -12.97 36.72
CA PRO A 1033 -29.61 -12.35 38.00
C PRO A 1033 -30.18 -10.93 37.86
N LYS A 1034 -30.11 -10.32 36.67
CA LYS A 1034 -30.69 -8.99 36.41
C LYS A 1034 -32.08 -9.03 35.76
N ASN A 1035 -32.64 -10.22 35.51
CA ASN A 1035 -33.95 -10.34 34.87
C ASN A 1035 -35.08 -10.29 35.90
N ALA A 1036 -35.76 -9.14 36.00
CA ALA A 1036 -36.85 -8.90 36.95
C ALA A 1036 -38.01 -9.91 36.84
N LEU A 1037 -38.30 -10.43 35.64
CA LEU A 1037 -39.41 -11.37 35.42
C LEU A 1037 -39.18 -12.73 36.09
N LEU A 1038 -37.92 -13.15 36.24
CA LEU A 1038 -37.59 -14.42 36.91
C LEU A 1038 -37.88 -14.35 38.41
N TYR A 1039 -37.63 -13.19 39.03
CA TYR A 1039 -37.98 -12.94 40.42
C TYR A 1039 -39.49 -12.90 40.61
N ILE A 1040 -40.24 -12.24 39.71
CA ILE A 1040 -41.71 -12.28 39.73
C ILE A 1040 -42.24 -13.71 39.62
N SER A 1041 -41.69 -14.50 38.70
CA SER A 1041 -42.12 -15.88 38.49
C SER A 1041 -41.86 -16.74 39.73
N ARG A 1042 -40.71 -16.58 40.39
CA ARG A 1042 -40.41 -17.23 41.67
C ARG A 1042 -41.31 -16.77 42.81
N ALA A 1043 -41.62 -15.47 42.87
CA ALA A 1043 -42.48 -14.88 43.88
C ALA A 1043 -43.88 -15.50 43.88
N PHE A 1044 -44.45 -15.76 42.69
CA PHE A 1044 -45.74 -16.43 42.57
C PHE A 1044 -45.74 -17.85 43.13
N VAL A 1045 -44.68 -18.61 42.89
CA VAL A 1045 -44.56 -19.96 43.46
C VAL A 1045 -44.43 -19.91 44.99
N ARG A 1046 -43.63 -18.97 45.53
CA ARG A 1046 -43.49 -18.77 46.98
C ARG A 1046 -44.83 -18.39 47.62
N TYR A 1047 -45.57 -17.48 46.99
CA TYR A 1047 -46.90 -17.08 47.44
C TYR A 1047 -47.89 -18.25 47.42
N ALA A 1048 -47.92 -19.06 46.35
CA ALA A 1048 -48.78 -20.25 46.29
C ALA A 1048 -48.44 -21.30 47.37
N ARG A 1049 -47.19 -21.30 47.86
CA ARG A 1049 -46.74 -22.10 49.01
C ARG A 1049 -46.98 -21.46 50.38
N LYS A 1050 -47.62 -20.29 50.43
CA LYS A 1050 -47.81 -19.49 51.65
C LYS A 1050 -46.50 -18.97 52.28
N ASP A 1051 -45.44 -18.85 51.48
CA ASP A 1051 -44.21 -18.11 51.84
C ASP A 1051 -44.34 -16.64 51.42
N ASP A 1052 -45.22 -15.92 52.13
CA ASP A 1052 -45.53 -14.53 51.84
C ASP A 1052 -44.29 -13.61 51.99
N LYS A 1053 -43.42 -13.94 52.95
CA LYS A 1053 -42.16 -13.20 53.18
C LYS A 1053 -41.22 -13.33 51.99
N GLY A 1054 -40.94 -14.56 51.55
CA GLY A 1054 -40.07 -14.80 50.41
C GLY A 1054 -40.65 -14.29 49.08
N ALA A 1055 -41.99 -14.28 48.93
CA ALA A 1055 -42.65 -13.67 47.78
C ALA A 1055 -42.45 -12.15 47.74
N ILE A 1056 -42.61 -11.46 48.87
CA ILE A 1056 -42.39 -10.01 48.99
C ILE A 1056 -40.93 -9.64 48.67
N GLU A 1057 -39.96 -10.42 49.16
CA GLU A 1057 -38.54 -10.21 48.86
C GLU A 1057 -38.26 -10.26 47.35
N ASP A 1058 -38.81 -11.26 46.66
CA ASP A 1058 -38.62 -11.42 45.22
C ASP A 1058 -39.30 -10.31 44.42
N PHE A 1059 -40.51 -9.90 44.81
CA PHE A 1059 -41.14 -8.75 44.18
C PHE A 1059 -40.35 -7.45 44.41
N ASN A 1060 -39.80 -7.23 45.61
CA ASN A 1060 -38.93 -6.08 45.89
C ASN A 1060 -37.68 -6.09 45.01
N GLN A 1061 -37.08 -7.27 44.81
CA GLN A 1061 -35.93 -7.39 43.93
C GLN A 1061 -36.31 -7.13 42.47
N ALA A 1062 -37.47 -7.58 42.01
CA ALA A 1062 -37.98 -7.27 40.68
C ALA A 1062 -38.17 -5.75 40.48
N VAL A 1063 -38.75 -5.06 41.47
CA VAL A 1063 -38.91 -3.59 41.47
C VAL A 1063 -37.56 -2.88 41.43
N ARG A 1064 -36.58 -3.31 42.24
CA ARG A 1064 -35.23 -2.72 42.22
C ARG A 1064 -34.55 -2.86 40.86
N LEU A 1065 -34.77 -3.98 40.18
CA LEU A 1065 -34.19 -4.26 38.87
C LEU A 1065 -34.93 -3.53 37.73
N LYS A 1066 -36.24 -3.35 37.83
CA LYS A 1066 -37.07 -2.64 36.84
C LYS A 1066 -38.18 -1.82 37.51
N PRO A 1067 -37.89 -0.57 37.94
CA PRO A 1067 -38.83 0.29 38.67
C PRO A 1067 -40.10 0.68 37.89
N GLU A 1068 -40.10 0.59 36.56
CA GLU A 1068 -41.28 0.83 35.72
C GLU A 1068 -42.22 -0.39 35.58
N LEU A 1069 -41.89 -1.54 36.17
CA LEU A 1069 -42.68 -2.76 36.00
C LEU A 1069 -43.92 -2.75 36.91
N VAL A 1070 -45.01 -2.17 36.41
CA VAL A 1070 -46.31 -2.01 37.11
C VAL A 1070 -46.82 -3.30 37.76
N GLU A 1071 -46.56 -4.45 37.12
CA GLU A 1071 -46.94 -5.78 37.62
C GLU A 1071 -46.25 -6.13 38.94
N ALA A 1072 -45.00 -5.73 39.14
CA ALA A 1072 -44.27 -6.00 40.38
C ALA A 1072 -44.92 -5.26 41.56
N TYR A 1073 -45.32 -3.99 41.37
CA TYR A 1073 -46.00 -3.20 42.39
C TYR A 1073 -47.41 -3.70 42.71
N LYS A 1074 -48.18 -4.07 41.68
CA LYS A 1074 -49.54 -4.60 41.86
C LYS A 1074 -49.53 -5.91 42.65
N ASN A 1075 -48.58 -6.80 42.37
CA ASN A 1075 -48.47 -8.11 43.02
C ASN A 1075 -47.85 -8.04 44.43
N GLN A 1076 -47.01 -7.04 44.72
CA GLN A 1076 -46.62 -6.73 46.11
C GLN A 1076 -47.80 -6.39 47.01
N GLY A 1077 -48.82 -5.70 46.48
CA GLY A 1077 -50.04 -5.35 47.22
C GLY A 1077 -50.86 -6.57 47.62
N PHE A 1078 -50.90 -7.61 46.78
CA PHE A 1078 -51.63 -8.86 47.05
C PHE A 1078 -50.91 -9.80 48.04
N ALA A 1079 -49.57 -9.80 48.07
CA ALA A 1079 -48.79 -10.64 48.96
C ALA A 1079 -48.64 -10.08 50.39
N ARG A 1080 -49.02 -8.83 50.63
CA ARG A 1080 -49.11 -8.27 51.98
C ARG A 1080 -50.39 -8.79 52.64
N PRO A 1081 -50.34 -9.43 53.82
CA PRO A 1081 -51.55 -9.81 54.52
C PRO A 1081 -52.40 -8.56 54.74
N LEU A 1082 -53.69 -8.62 54.36
CA LEU A 1082 -54.70 -7.69 54.85
C LEU A 1082 -54.62 -7.72 56.38
N GLN A 1083 -53.97 -6.73 56.98
CA GLN A 1083 -54.18 -6.44 58.39
C GLN A 1083 -55.67 -6.12 58.50
N LYS A 1084 -56.45 -7.09 58.99
CA LYS A 1084 -57.68 -6.76 59.70
C LYS A 1084 -57.28 -5.88 60.87
N ASN A 1085 -57.48 -4.58 60.70
CA ASN A 1085 -58.04 -3.68 61.70
C ASN A 1085 -58.74 -2.55 60.97
#